data_AF-A0A2U0E1V3-F1
#
_entry.id   AF-A0A2U0E1V3-F1
#
_cell.length_a   1.000
_cell.length_b   1.000
_cell.length_c   1.000
_cell.angle_alpha   90.00
_cell.angle_beta   90.00
_cell.angle_gamma   90.00
#
_symmetry.space_group_name_H-M   'P 1'
#
loop_
_entity.id
_entity.type
_entity.pdbx_description
1 polymer ?
#
loop_
_entity_poly.entity_id
_entity_poly.type
_entity_poly.pdbx_seq_one_letter_code
_entity_poly.pdbx_strand_id
1 'polypeptide(L)'
;MNYAQIVLPLNLKGSFTYKVPEELQTRIQTGMRVLVPFGGKKIYTGIVFELHNNAPETFVAKEVISLLDDQPIVPQEQINFWNWLSDYYLCGLGEIYRFAFPSSLKLESETYLKLKPNVKVDFENLDVNEMYLIQALEVRQLINLTDIEAFIPKKDIIKTVNSLIDLQYIEIDEKIAEKYRAKEIAYVKINDEVLQRQNLTEILLSLKRAQKQKDLFLHILEKQTENPDLPIKKSELFEDGYFGSSHFKALADKNLVEEYYMQKDRIESYEGEIEEIEELSEAQKEAKNEVDEAFEEGKNVLLHGVTSSGKTHIYLEKIEECISEGKNVLFLLPEISLTKQITQRLEKKYGRQLGFYHQKLTDFERVEVWRRIRQNDIKVLIGTRNSLFLPFQNVGLVIVDEEHDSAYRPREVSPYFNAKDAALVFGNFYGAKVILGSATPSVESYYNARKDKMKYVFLEERFGNVNLPEYELINFKEAQESKKVSGNFSLQLIDEIKKVIEEKNQTIVLHNRRGYANVVECETCGYVNYCSNCDVVMTYHKAANEMKCHYCGQRASKPKVCPKCHSENLNERGVGVEQIHEEVSKLFPDHEVDRMDVDSMRKKFAYEKLYEKIEDRETDIVVGTQMISKGLDFDHIELVAIPKADSLLYVQDFRAEERAYQLITQVSGRAGRVSGKGKVLIQTFNPDHSVFQLIKMNSPAKIYKYILTERQKFHYPPFTKLIMIELKHRREDKANRASQFLGSILRKYLPEDCVLGPEKAQIARLNNLYQFQIMLKLPKGKKYEEYKKRVLASLKEFDEITAYHSIRKDVFVDF
;
A
#
# COMPACT_ATOMS: atom_id res chain seq x y z
N MET A 1 -38.85 6.22 -3.11
CA MET A 1 -38.52 4.82 -3.50
C MET A 1 -38.64 3.96 -2.25
N ASN A 2 -39.21 2.77 -2.36
CA ASN A 2 -39.65 2.00 -1.17
C ASN A 2 -38.59 1.07 -0.58
N TYR A 3 -37.55 0.74 -1.35
CA TYR A 3 -36.50 -0.20 -0.95
C TYR A 3 -35.12 0.31 -1.33
N ALA A 4 -34.12 -0.09 -0.54
CA ALA A 4 -32.72 0.25 -0.73
C ALA A 4 -31.85 -1.02 -0.73
N GLN A 5 -30.97 -1.14 -1.72
CA GLN A 5 -29.86 -2.10 -1.69
C GLN A 5 -28.71 -1.47 -0.93
N ILE A 6 -28.27 -2.13 0.14
CA ILE A 6 -27.28 -1.61 1.07
C ILE A 6 -26.05 -2.52 1.06
N VAL A 7 -24.88 -1.94 0.79
CA VAL A 7 -23.59 -2.62 0.90
C VAL A 7 -23.13 -2.53 2.34
N LEU A 8 -22.84 -3.68 2.94
CA LEU A 8 -22.31 -3.79 4.29
C LEU A 8 -20.81 -4.03 4.27
N PRO A 9 -20.04 -3.58 5.27
CA PRO A 9 -18.61 -3.81 5.37
C PRO A 9 -18.39 -5.24 5.88
N LEU A 10 -18.84 -6.22 5.11
CA LEU A 10 -18.78 -7.66 5.41
C LEU A 10 -18.18 -8.38 4.20
N ASN A 11 -17.46 -9.49 4.42
CA ASN A 11 -16.98 -10.34 3.33
C ASN A 11 -18.12 -11.22 2.81
N LEU A 12 -19.22 -10.59 2.41
CA LEU A 12 -20.39 -11.20 1.80
C LEU A 12 -20.54 -10.67 0.38
N LYS A 13 -21.08 -11.50 -0.51
CA LYS A 13 -21.28 -11.13 -1.91
C LYS A 13 -22.49 -10.21 -2.05
N GLY A 14 -22.33 -9.13 -2.82
CA GLY A 14 -23.41 -8.24 -3.22
C GLY A 14 -23.86 -7.24 -2.15
N SER A 15 -25.11 -6.81 -2.28
CA SER A 15 -25.84 -5.89 -1.42
C SER A 15 -27.05 -6.57 -0.79
N PHE A 16 -27.64 -5.94 0.22
CA PHE A 16 -28.79 -6.47 0.96
C PHE A 16 -29.97 -5.52 0.87
N THR A 17 -31.17 -6.05 0.66
CA THR A 17 -32.38 -5.26 0.48
C THR A 17 -33.02 -4.90 1.82
N TYR A 18 -33.25 -3.61 2.04
CA TYR A 18 -33.95 -3.05 3.18
C TYR A 18 -35.14 -2.22 2.73
N LYS A 19 -36.19 -2.17 3.54
CA LYS A 19 -37.33 -1.28 3.34
C LYS A 19 -36.96 0.13 3.82
N VAL A 20 -37.34 1.15 3.06
CA VAL A 20 -37.14 2.56 3.41
C VAL A 20 -38.40 3.06 4.14
N PRO A 21 -38.30 3.46 5.43
CA PRO A 21 -39.39 4.09 6.16
C PRO A 21 -39.90 5.34 5.43
N GLU A 22 -41.21 5.61 5.47
CA GLU A 22 -41.84 6.74 4.76
C GLU A 22 -41.15 8.08 5.09
N GLU A 23 -40.77 8.27 6.35
CA GLU A 23 -40.05 9.46 6.85
C GLU A 23 -38.71 9.70 6.16
N LEU A 24 -38.04 8.65 5.69
CA LEU A 24 -36.72 8.72 5.05
C LEU A 24 -36.80 8.77 3.52
N GLN A 25 -37.95 8.45 2.92
CA GLN A 25 -38.08 8.30 1.46
C GLN A 25 -37.75 9.56 0.66
N THR A 26 -37.97 10.74 1.23
CA THR A 26 -37.70 12.04 0.60
C THR A 26 -36.23 12.48 0.74
N ARG A 27 -35.51 11.92 1.72
CA ARG A 27 -34.13 12.30 2.06
C ARG A 27 -33.09 11.29 1.59
N ILE A 28 -33.42 10.01 1.58
CA ILE A 28 -32.48 8.95 1.25
C ILE A 28 -32.02 9.07 -0.20
N GLN A 29 -30.72 8.97 -0.41
CA GLN A 29 -30.09 9.00 -1.71
C GLN A 29 -29.01 7.92 -1.79
N THR A 30 -28.74 7.47 -3.02
CA THR A 30 -27.58 6.63 -3.32
C THR A 30 -26.30 7.31 -2.86
N GLY A 31 -25.39 6.55 -2.24
CA GLY A 31 -24.14 7.04 -1.68
C GLY A 31 -24.20 7.59 -0.24
N MET A 32 -25.37 7.59 0.40
CA MET A 32 -25.52 7.93 1.82
C MET A 32 -25.16 6.75 2.73
N ARG A 33 -24.64 7.03 3.93
CA ARG A 33 -24.53 6.02 4.98
C ARG A 33 -25.84 5.87 5.74
N VAL A 34 -26.12 4.62 6.09
CA VAL A 34 -27.34 4.20 6.80
C VAL A 34 -26.99 3.21 7.88
N LEU A 35 -27.70 3.29 9.01
CA LEU A 35 -27.65 2.25 10.03
C LEU A 35 -28.69 1.18 9.72
N VAL A 36 -28.24 -0.08 9.71
CA VAL A 36 -29.13 -1.21 9.45
C VAL A 36 -28.84 -2.41 10.33
N PRO A 37 -29.87 -3.21 10.68
CA PRO A 37 -29.68 -4.45 11.42
C PRO A 37 -29.26 -5.59 10.47
N PHE A 38 -28.32 -6.44 10.88
CA PHE A 38 -27.89 -7.61 10.10
C PHE A 38 -27.56 -8.80 11.00
N GLY A 39 -28.01 -10.01 10.62
CA GLY A 39 -27.64 -11.26 11.30
C GLY A 39 -28.13 -11.42 12.75
N GLY A 40 -29.08 -10.60 13.22
CA GLY A 40 -29.60 -10.63 14.60
C GLY A 40 -29.85 -9.22 15.12
N LYS A 41 -29.28 -8.91 16.29
CA LYS A 41 -29.30 -7.57 16.92
C LYS A 41 -28.24 -6.60 16.38
N LYS A 42 -27.21 -7.10 15.68
CA LYS A 42 -26.06 -6.29 15.20
C LYS A 42 -26.47 -5.18 14.28
N ILE A 43 -25.94 -4.00 14.54
CA ILE A 43 -26.15 -2.80 13.72
C ILE A 43 -24.85 -2.49 12.99
N TYR A 44 -24.95 -2.35 11.67
CA TYR A 44 -23.85 -1.98 10.80
C TYR A 44 -24.13 -0.65 10.12
N THR A 45 -23.08 0.12 9.89
CA THR A 45 -23.10 1.19 8.90
C THR A 45 -22.97 0.59 7.51
N GLY A 46 -24.00 0.74 6.70
CA GLY A 46 -23.99 0.39 5.29
C GLY A 46 -23.98 1.64 4.40
N ILE A 47 -23.71 1.43 3.11
CA ILE A 47 -23.84 2.44 2.06
C ILE A 47 -25.04 2.10 1.19
N VAL A 48 -25.92 3.06 0.97
CA VAL A 48 -27.02 2.94 0.00
C VAL A 48 -26.42 2.86 -1.40
N PHE A 49 -26.54 1.71 -2.04
CA PHE A 49 -25.94 1.43 -3.35
C PHE A 49 -26.93 1.62 -4.49
N GLU A 50 -28.19 1.26 -4.27
CA GLU A 50 -29.27 1.41 -5.23
C GLU A 50 -30.58 1.64 -4.48
N LEU A 51 -31.49 2.41 -5.06
CA LEU A 51 -32.86 2.61 -4.57
C LEU A 51 -33.84 2.07 -5.62
N HIS A 52 -34.85 1.32 -5.20
CA HIS A 52 -35.85 0.72 -6.10
C HIS A 52 -37.23 0.59 -5.44
N ASN A 53 -38.23 0.21 -6.23
CA ASN A 53 -39.61 -0.03 -5.75
C ASN A 53 -40.02 -1.50 -5.72
N ASN A 54 -39.15 -2.41 -6.18
CA ASN A 54 -39.45 -3.84 -6.22
C ASN A 54 -39.38 -4.46 -4.82
N ALA A 55 -40.51 -4.97 -4.32
CA ALA A 55 -40.54 -5.69 -3.06
C ALA A 55 -39.92 -7.08 -3.20
N PRO A 56 -39.13 -7.56 -2.21
CA PRO A 56 -38.61 -8.92 -2.23
C PRO A 56 -39.73 -9.95 -2.10
N GLU A 57 -39.74 -10.95 -2.98
CA GLU A 57 -40.77 -12.00 -3.01
C GLU A 57 -40.54 -13.08 -1.94
N THR A 58 -39.28 -13.33 -1.57
CA THR A 58 -38.87 -14.50 -0.79
C THR A 58 -38.64 -14.23 0.69
N PHE A 59 -38.61 -12.96 1.11
CA PHE A 59 -38.37 -12.58 2.50
C PHE A 59 -38.99 -11.21 2.82
N VAL A 60 -39.23 -10.97 4.11
CA VAL A 60 -39.64 -9.65 4.60
C VAL A 60 -38.40 -8.80 4.86
N ALA A 61 -38.26 -7.69 4.14
CA ALA A 61 -37.14 -6.77 4.33
C ALA A 61 -37.25 -6.05 5.69
N LYS A 62 -36.15 -6.02 6.43
CA LYS A 62 -36.02 -5.16 7.61
C LYS A 62 -35.94 -3.69 7.18
N GLU A 63 -36.24 -2.78 8.09
CA GLU A 63 -36.21 -1.35 7.81
C GLU A 63 -34.82 -0.73 8.06
N VAL A 64 -34.53 0.34 7.32
CA VAL A 64 -33.41 1.23 7.62
C VAL A 64 -33.67 1.94 8.94
N ILE A 65 -32.70 1.91 9.86
CA ILE A 65 -32.86 2.50 11.21
C ILE A 65 -32.75 4.02 11.13
N SER A 66 -31.69 4.53 10.50
CA SER A 66 -31.48 5.97 10.34
C SER A 66 -30.47 6.29 9.23
N LEU A 67 -30.51 7.53 8.75
CA LEU A 67 -29.46 8.13 7.93
C LEU A 67 -28.37 8.70 8.84
N LEU A 68 -27.11 8.53 8.45
CA LEU A 68 -25.96 9.09 9.18
C LEU A 68 -25.44 10.39 8.56
N ASP A 69 -25.89 10.73 7.35
CA ASP A 69 -25.43 11.87 6.59
C ASP A 69 -26.61 12.62 5.98
N ASP A 70 -26.50 13.95 5.88
CA ASP A 70 -27.50 14.79 5.24
C ASP A 70 -27.39 14.81 3.71
N GLN A 71 -26.22 14.44 3.18
CA GLN A 71 -25.92 14.36 1.76
C GLN A 71 -25.11 13.10 1.44
N PRO A 72 -25.17 12.59 0.19
CA PRO A 72 -24.31 11.49 -0.24
C PRO A 72 -22.85 11.76 0.06
N ILE A 73 -22.18 10.72 0.55
CA ILE A 73 -20.77 10.78 0.92
C ILE A 73 -19.89 10.01 -0.04
N VAL A 74 -20.50 9.12 -0.83
CA VAL A 74 -19.88 8.42 -1.96
C VAL A 74 -20.52 8.94 -3.24
N PRO A 75 -19.75 9.58 -4.14
CA PRO A 75 -20.25 10.03 -5.44
C PRO A 75 -20.77 8.88 -6.31
N GLN A 76 -21.64 9.18 -7.28
CA GLN A 76 -22.24 8.16 -8.16
C GLN A 76 -21.18 7.48 -9.04
N GLU A 77 -20.21 8.25 -9.52
CA GLU A 77 -19.05 7.78 -10.30
C GLU A 77 -18.27 6.73 -9.52
N GLN A 78 -18.13 6.97 -8.21
CA GLN A 78 -17.43 6.06 -7.31
C GLN A 78 -18.20 4.76 -7.07
N ILE A 79 -19.53 4.82 -7.00
CA ILE A 79 -20.39 3.64 -6.92
C ILE A 79 -20.30 2.81 -8.20
N ASN A 80 -20.34 3.47 -9.36
CA ASN A 80 -20.16 2.81 -10.66
C ASN A 80 -18.79 2.14 -10.77
N PHE A 81 -17.74 2.81 -10.29
CA PHE A 81 -16.39 2.26 -10.21
C PHE A 81 -16.32 1.04 -9.29
N TRP A 82 -16.95 1.06 -8.12
CA TRP A 82 -17.01 -0.10 -7.22
C TRP A 82 -17.75 -1.27 -7.84
N ASN A 83 -18.85 -1.01 -8.55
CA ASN A 83 -19.59 -2.04 -9.27
C ASN A 83 -18.71 -2.70 -10.33
N TRP A 84 -18.05 -1.89 -11.16
CA TRP A 84 -17.11 -2.41 -12.16
C TRP A 84 -15.99 -3.21 -11.52
N LEU A 85 -15.43 -2.74 -10.41
CA LEU A 85 -14.32 -3.41 -9.73
C LEU A 85 -14.76 -4.78 -9.17
N SER A 86 -15.94 -4.82 -8.52
CA SER A 86 -16.54 -6.05 -7.99
C SER A 86 -16.79 -7.06 -9.11
N ASP A 87 -17.41 -6.60 -10.20
CA ASP A 87 -17.70 -7.43 -11.35
C ASP A 87 -16.40 -7.93 -11.99
N TYR A 88 -15.46 -7.03 -12.29
CA TYR A 88 -14.23 -7.33 -13.03
C TYR A 88 -13.32 -8.29 -12.27
N TYR A 89 -13.02 -8.00 -11.01
CA TYR A 89 -12.11 -8.77 -10.16
C TYR A 89 -12.79 -9.89 -9.38
N LEU A 90 -14.11 -10.09 -9.56
CA LEU A 90 -14.88 -11.14 -8.90
C LEU A 90 -14.81 -11.07 -7.36
N CYS A 91 -14.68 -9.86 -6.81
CA CYS A 91 -14.62 -9.60 -5.36
C CYS A 91 -15.95 -9.02 -4.85
N GLY A 92 -16.21 -9.12 -3.55
CA GLY A 92 -17.45 -8.62 -2.96
C GLY A 92 -17.45 -7.09 -2.77
N LEU A 93 -18.60 -6.44 -3.00
CA LEU A 93 -18.79 -5.00 -2.71
C LEU A 93 -18.45 -4.65 -1.25
N GLY A 94 -18.74 -5.54 -0.30
CA GLY A 94 -18.39 -5.32 1.10
C GLY A 94 -16.88 -5.35 1.39
N GLU A 95 -16.10 -6.11 0.61
CA GLU A 95 -14.63 -6.08 0.68
C GLU A 95 -14.08 -4.76 0.12
N ILE A 96 -14.67 -4.28 -0.98
CA ILE A 96 -14.35 -2.97 -1.55
C ILE A 96 -14.68 -1.87 -0.55
N TYR A 97 -15.86 -1.90 0.08
CA TYR A 97 -16.24 -0.92 1.08
C TYR A 97 -15.29 -0.93 2.29
N ARG A 98 -14.90 -2.11 2.78
CA ARG A 98 -13.87 -2.25 3.83
C ARG A 98 -12.54 -1.64 3.43
N PHE A 99 -12.13 -1.81 2.19
CA PHE A 99 -10.87 -1.28 1.69
C PHE A 99 -10.92 0.24 1.46
N ALA A 100 -12.04 0.74 0.96
CA ALA A 100 -12.24 2.12 0.54
C ALA A 100 -12.35 3.11 1.72
N PHE A 101 -12.95 2.69 2.82
CA PHE A 101 -13.26 3.58 3.95
C PHE A 101 -12.26 3.44 5.11
N PRO A 102 -11.81 4.55 5.72
CA PRO A 102 -11.15 4.53 7.03
C PRO A 102 -12.00 3.79 8.06
N SER A 103 -11.38 3.04 8.99
CA SER A 103 -12.13 2.25 9.98
C SER A 103 -12.96 3.12 10.90
N SER A 104 -12.50 4.34 11.21
CA SER A 104 -13.20 5.28 12.10
C SER A 104 -14.46 5.89 11.48
N LEU A 105 -14.66 5.79 10.15
CA LEU A 105 -15.91 6.23 9.49
C LEU A 105 -16.96 5.11 9.41
N LYS A 106 -16.59 3.87 9.76
CA LYS A 106 -17.49 2.72 9.82
C LYS A 106 -18.00 2.60 11.25
N LEU A 107 -19.10 3.28 11.54
CA LEU A 107 -19.81 3.10 12.82
C LEU A 107 -20.36 1.67 12.85
N GLU A 108 -19.77 0.81 13.65
CA GLU A 108 -20.27 -0.54 13.89
C GLU A 108 -20.70 -0.63 15.35
N SER A 109 -21.78 -1.36 15.62
CA SER A 109 -22.14 -1.65 17.01
C SER A 109 -21.00 -2.43 17.65
N GLU A 110 -20.35 -1.85 18.65
CA GLU A 110 -19.41 -2.60 19.47
C GLU A 110 -20.19 -3.49 20.42
N THR A 111 -19.74 -4.74 20.53
CA THR A 111 -20.25 -5.68 21.52
C THR A 111 -19.72 -5.24 22.87
N TYR A 112 -20.61 -4.73 23.70
CA TYR A 112 -20.38 -4.50 25.11
C TYR A 112 -20.94 -5.68 25.91
N LEU A 113 -20.25 -6.00 26.99
CA LEU A 113 -20.74 -6.89 28.02
C LEU A 113 -21.30 -6.03 29.14
N LYS A 114 -22.42 -6.48 29.70
CA LYS A 114 -23.08 -5.85 30.84
C LYS A 114 -23.49 -6.92 31.84
N LEU A 115 -23.43 -6.60 33.13
CA LEU A 115 -24.02 -7.46 34.16
C LEU A 115 -25.55 -7.44 34.05
N LYS A 116 -26.16 -8.62 34.11
CA LYS A 116 -27.63 -8.68 34.17
C LYS A 116 -28.12 -8.01 35.47
N PRO A 117 -29.21 -7.22 35.39
CA PRO A 117 -29.76 -6.57 36.58
C PRO A 117 -30.19 -7.58 37.64
N ASN A 118 -29.83 -7.33 38.90
CA ASN A 118 -30.15 -8.14 40.09
C ASN A 118 -29.50 -9.55 40.14
N VAL A 119 -28.41 -9.78 39.40
CA VAL A 119 -27.63 -11.02 39.54
C VAL A 119 -26.81 -11.01 40.84
N LYS A 120 -26.90 -12.10 41.61
CA LYS A 120 -25.92 -12.41 42.67
C LYS A 120 -24.85 -13.29 42.07
N VAL A 121 -23.63 -12.77 41.98
CA VAL A 121 -22.49 -13.53 41.46
C VAL A 121 -21.88 -14.36 42.59
N ASP A 122 -21.74 -15.65 42.35
CA ASP A 122 -21.00 -16.55 43.23
C ASP A 122 -19.53 -16.62 42.81
N PHE A 123 -18.67 -15.93 43.54
CA PHE A 123 -17.24 -15.82 43.24
C PHE A 123 -16.45 -17.11 43.52
N GLU A 124 -16.98 -18.05 44.31
CA GLU A 124 -16.27 -19.29 44.65
C GLU A 124 -16.20 -20.28 43.47
N ASN A 125 -17.12 -20.13 42.52
CA ASN A 125 -17.25 -21.00 41.34
C ASN A 125 -16.71 -20.38 40.04
N LEU A 126 -16.08 -19.21 40.11
CA LEU A 126 -15.52 -18.53 38.93
C LEU A 126 -14.03 -18.81 38.78
N ASP A 127 -13.58 -18.93 37.53
CA ASP A 127 -12.16 -18.91 37.21
C ASP A 127 -11.56 -17.49 37.34
N VAL A 128 -10.24 -17.41 37.32
CA VAL A 128 -9.50 -16.15 37.53
C VAL A 128 -9.89 -15.08 36.49
N ASN A 129 -10.07 -15.47 35.23
CA ASN A 129 -10.43 -14.54 34.14
C ASN A 129 -11.90 -14.11 34.22
N GLU A 130 -12.78 -15.04 34.59
CA GLU A 130 -14.20 -14.78 34.84
C GLU A 130 -14.39 -13.79 35.99
N MET A 131 -13.64 -13.98 37.08
CA MET A 131 -13.65 -13.07 38.22
C MET A 131 -13.17 -11.66 37.84
N TYR A 132 -12.07 -11.54 37.08
CA TYR A 132 -11.59 -10.23 36.60
C TYR A 132 -12.62 -9.53 35.73
N LEU A 133 -13.31 -10.25 34.85
CA LEU A 133 -14.30 -9.66 33.97
C LEU A 133 -15.55 -9.20 34.74
N ILE A 134 -16.04 -9.98 35.70
CA ILE A 134 -17.15 -9.57 36.58
C ILE A 134 -16.77 -8.32 37.38
N GLN A 135 -15.60 -8.30 38.04
CA GLN A 135 -15.16 -7.15 38.83
C GLN A 135 -15.03 -5.88 37.97
N ALA A 136 -14.48 -6.02 36.77
CA ALA A 136 -14.39 -4.90 35.84
C ALA A 136 -15.79 -4.39 35.43
N LEU A 137 -16.76 -5.29 35.23
CA LEU A 137 -18.15 -4.93 34.92
C LEU A 137 -18.91 -4.33 36.11
N GLU A 138 -18.59 -4.70 37.35
CA GLU A 138 -19.17 -4.04 38.54
C GLU A 138 -18.74 -2.57 38.63
N VAL A 139 -17.49 -2.26 38.26
CA VAL A 139 -16.97 -0.88 38.29
C VAL A 139 -17.44 -0.07 37.09
N ARG A 140 -17.31 -0.62 35.87
CA ARG A 140 -17.55 0.14 34.63
C ARG A 140 -18.98 0.02 34.09
N GLN A 141 -19.79 -0.90 34.62
CA GLN A 141 -21.14 -1.28 34.17
C GLN A 141 -21.24 -1.84 32.74
N LEU A 142 -20.41 -1.37 31.82
CA LEU A 142 -20.31 -1.78 30.42
C LEU A 142 -18.83 -1.83 30.01
N ILE A 143 -18.41 -2.91 29.35
CA ILE A 143 -17.05 -3.09 28.85
C ILE A 143 -17.10 -3.67 27.44
N ASN A 144 -16.35 -3.10 26.49
CA ASN A 144 -16.24 -3.67 25.14
C ASN A 144 -15.17 -4.77 25.09
N LEU A 145 -15.20 -5.60 24.04
CA LEU A 145 -14.26 -6.72 23.90
C LEU A 145 -12.78 -6.29 23.79
N THR A 146 -12.49 -5.10 23.27
CA THR A 146 -11.12 -4.57 23.15
C THR A 146 -10.53 -4.16 24.50
N ASP A 147 -11.33 -3.58 25.39
CA ASP A 147 -10.88 -3.19 26.73
C ASP A 147 -10.57 -4.40 27.60
N ILE A 148 -11.19 -5.55 27.32
CA ILE A 148 -10.91 -6.84 27.98
C ILE A 148 -9.50 -7.33 27.64
N GLU A 149 -8.98 -7.02 26.44
CA GLU A 149 -7.63 -7.43 26.03
C GLU A 149 -6.53 -6.87 26.95
N ALA A 150 -6.82 -5.78 27.68
CA ALA A 150 -5.88 -5.19 28.62
C ALA A 150 -5.59 -6.09 29.84
N PHE A 151 -6.50 -7.01 30.18
CA PHE A 151 -6.40 -7.84 31.38
C PHE A 151 -6.71 -9.33 31.16
N ILE A 152 -7.25 -9.74 30.01
CA ILE A 152 -7.45 -11.16 29.64
C ILE A 152 -6.75 -11.45 28.30
N PRO A 153 -5.95 -12.54 28.19
CA PRO A 153 -5.32 -12.93 26.94
C PRO A 153 -6.34 -13.22 25.81
N LYS A 154 -6.10 -12.71 24.60
CA LYS A 154 -6.98 -12.86 23.42
C LYS A 154 -7.57 -14.25 23.19
N LYS A 155 -6.77 -15.30 23.41
CA LYS A 155 -7.17 -16.70 23.20
C LYS A 155 -8.24 -17.18 24.18
N ASP A 156 -8.34 -16.54 25.35
CA ASP A 156 -9.18 -16.96 26.46
C ASP A 156 -10.45 -16.10 26.59
N ILE A 157 -10.47 -14.90 26.01
CA ILE A 157 -11.61 -13.95 26.06
C ILE A 157 -12.94 -14.63 25.65
N ILE A 158 -12.99 -15.29 24.49
CA ILE A 158 -14.24 -15.88 23.98
C ILE A 158 -14.73 -17.01 24.91
N LYS A 159 -13.81 -17.80 25.47
CA LYS A 159 -14.14 -18.88 26.40
C LYS A 159 -14.75 -18.30 27.69
N THR A 160 -14.08 -17.31 28.28
CA THR A 160 -14.53 -16.63 29.51
C THR A 160 -15.89 -15.95 29.32
N VAL A 161 -16.08 -15.24 28.20
CA VAL A 161 -17.35 -14.57 27.90
C VAL A 161 -18.49 -15.57 27.72
N ASN A 162 -18.28 -16.65 26.95
CA ASN A 162 -19.31 -17.67 26.75
C ASN A 162 -19.68 -18.36 28.07
N SER A 163 -18.70 -18.68 28.91
CA SER A 163 -18.92 -19.30 30.23
C SER A 163 -19.80 -18.40 31.13
N LEU A 164 -19.49 -17.10 31.22
CA LEU A 164 -20.29 -16.15 32.00
C LEU A 164 -21.69 -15.89 31.43
N ILE A 165 -21.87 -16.02 30.10
CA ILE A 165 -23.19 -15.98 29.46
C ILE A 165 -23.98 -17.25 29.80
N ASP A 166 -23.34 -18.42 29.78
CA ASP A 166 -23.95 -19.71 30.12
C ASP A 166 -24.36 -19.75 31.60
N LEU A 167 -23.53 -19.19 32.48
CA LEU A 167 -23.83 -18.95 33.91
C LEU A 167 -24.87 -17.84 34.13
N GLN A 168 -25.33 -17.17 33.06
CA GLN A 168 -26.30 -16.08 33.07
C GLN A 168 -25.92 -14.84 33.86
N TYR A 169 -24.63 -14.63 34.16
CA TYR A 169 -24.18 -13.46 34.92
C TYR A 169 -24.11 -12.19 34.06
N ILE A 170 -23.77 -12.33 32.78
CA ILE A 170 -23.63 -11.22 31.85
C ILE A 170 -24.58 -11.35 30.66
N GLU A 171 -24.89 -10.21 30.04
CA GLU A 171 -25.59 -10.11 28.77
C GLU A 171 -24.77 -9.29 27.78
N ILE A 172 -25.03 -9.54 26.50
CA ILE A 172 -24.43 -8.77 25.40
C ILE A 172 -25.34 -7.58 25.10
N ASP A 173 -24.77 -6.39 25.19
CA ASP A 173 -25.36 -5.12 24.76
C ASP A 173 -24.60 -4.60 23.54
N GLU A 174 -25.30 -4.04 22.57
CA GLU A 174 -24.69 -3.56 21.32
C GLU A 174 -24.90 -2.06 21.23
N LYS A 175 -23.81 -1.31 21.45
CA LYS A 175 -23.83 0.16 21.42
C LYS A 175 -23.03 0.70 20.25
N ILE A 176 -23.54 1.75 19.66
CA ILE A 176 -22.88 2.49 18.59
C ILE A 176 -21.88 3.45 19.24
N ALA A 177 -20.61 3.34 18.89
CA ALA A 177 -19.56 4.22 19.39
C ALA A 177 -18.86 4.93 18.22
N GLU A 178 -18.82 6.26 18.25
CA GLU A 178 -18.07 7.06 17.27
C GLU A 178 -16.57 7.03 17.63
N LYS A 179 -15.76 6.46 16.74
CA LYS A 179 -14.31 6.26 16.96
C LYS A 179 -13.48 7.50 16.68
N TYR A 180 -13.95 8.38 15.79
CA TYR A 180 -13.22 9.57 15.40
C TYR A 180 -13.40 10.70 16.41
N ARG A 181 -12.29 11.32 16.85
CA ARG A 181 -12.28 12.60 17.56
C ARG A 181 -11.31 13.56 16.86
N ALA A 182 -11.79 14.76 16.53
CA ALA A 182 -10.94 15.81 15.99
C ALA A 182 -9.85 16.16 17.01
N LYS A 183 -8.63 16.50 16.55
CA LYS A 183 -7.58 16.97 17.45
C LYS A 183 -7.90 18.40 17.86
N GLU A 184 -8.27 18.55 19.11
CA GLU A 184 -8.45 19.87 19.72
C GLU A 184 -7.13 20.29 20.35
N ILE A 185 -6.62 21.44 19.93
CA ILE A 185 -5.48 22.08 20.57
C ILE A 185 -6.02 23.22 21.41
N ALA A 186 -5.60 23.27 22.67
CA ALA A 186 -5.94 24.36 23.57
C ALA A 186 -5.13 25.61 23.18
N TYR A 187 -5.84 26.68 22.86
CA TYR A 187 -5.31 28.01 22.65
C TYR A 187 -5.69 28.91 23.82
N VAL A 188 -4.94 29.99 23.97
CA VAL A 188 -5.12 30.97 25.04
C VAL A 188 -5.32 32.33 24.42
N LYS A 189 -6.29 33.09 24.94
CA LYS A 189 -6.41 34.52 24.68
C LYS A 189 -6.71 35.28 25.95
N ILE A 190 -6.40 36.57 25.95
CA ILE A 190 -6.93 37.50 26.95
C ILE A 190 -8.41 37.70 26.66
N ASN A 191 -9.20 37.71 27.73
CA ASN A 191 -10.64 37.85 27.64
C ASN A 191 -11.01 39.20 26.99
N ASP A 192 -11.95 39.20 26.04
CA ASP A 192 -12.27 40.39 25.22
C ASP A 192 -12.79 41.55 26.10
N GLU A 193 -13.45 41.26 27.21
CA GLU A 193 -13.89 42.27 28.20
C GLU A 193 -12.73 42.99 28.88
N VAL A 194 -11.58 42.32 29.02
CA VAL A 194 -10.37 42.86 29.64
C VAL A 194 -9.62 43.78 28.68
N LEU A 195 -9.67 43.48 27.38
CA LEU A 195 -9.10 44.32 26.32
C LEU A 195 -9.91 45.62 26.11
N GLN A 196 -11.24 45.57 26.30
CA GLN A 196 -12.13 46.74 26.13
C GLN A 196 -12.09 47.71 27.32
N ARG A 197 -11.92 47.20 28.55
CA ARG A 197 -11.73 48.04 29.74
C ARG A 197 -10.27 48.49 29.75
N GLN A 198 -9.97 49.74 29.42
CA GLN A 198 -8.62 50.35 29.45
C GLN A 198 -7.99 50.43 30.87
N ASN A 199 -8.00 49.35 31.64
CA ASN A 199 -7.59 49.30 33.06
C ASN A 199 -6.44 48.32 33.30
N LEU A 200 -5.50 48.27 32.35
CA LEU A 200 -4.27 47.48 32.40
C LEU A 200 -3.49 47.75 33.71
N THR A 201 -3.50 48.99 34.18
CA THR A 201 -2.83 49.41 35.41
C THR A 201 -3.43 48.75 36.67
N GLU A 202 -4.75 48.65 36.76
CA GLU A 202 -5.43 47.99 37.90
C GLU A 202 -5.16 46.47 37.92
N ILE A 203 -5.14 45.86 36.74
CA ILE A 203 -4.87 44.43 36.58
C ILE A 203 -3.42 44.11 37.00
N LEU A 204 -2.44 44.90 36.55
CA LEU A 204 -1.04 44.72 36.94
C LEU A 204 -0.81 45.01 38.44
N LEU A 205 -1.59 45.90 39.05
CA LEU A 205 -1.57 46.15 40.49
C LEU A 205 -2.15 44.97 41.29
N SER A 206 -3.22 44.33 40.80
CA SER A 206 -3.82 43.15 41.42
C SER A 206 -2.88 41.92 41.40
N LEU A 207 -1.99 41.85 40.41
CA LEU A 207 -1.00 40.78 40.25
C LEU A 207 0.36 41.10 40.91
N LYS A 208 0.49 42.23 41.61
CA LYS A 208 1.77 42.73 42.17
C LYS A 208 2.46 41.74 43.14
N ARG A 209 1.70 40.90 43.86
CA ARG A 209 2.24 39.89 44.78
C ARG A 209 2.53 38.53 44.10
N ALA A 210 2.09 38.35 42.86
CA ALA A 210 2.18 37.09 42.12
C ALA A 210 2.99 37.29 40.83
N GLN A 211 4.30 37.50 40.98
CA GLN A 211 5.19 37.91 39.90
C GLN A 211 5.09 37.00 38.65
N LYS A 212 5.12 35.68 38.84
CA LYS A 212 4.98 34.71 37.71
C LYS A 212 3.63 34.75 37.00
N GLN A 213 2.54 35.14 37.68
CA GLN A 213 1.23 35.32 37.03
C GLN A 213 1.21 36.61 36.21
N LYS A 214 1.82 37.68 36.74
CA LYS A 214 1.98 38.96 36.05
C LYS A 214 2.82 38.80 34.78
N ASP A 215 3.95 38.10 34.87
CA ASP A 215 4.85 37.88 33.74
C ASP A 215 4.18 37.03 32.65
N LEU A 216 3.41 35.99 33.03
CA LEU A 216 2.63 35.18 32.09
C LEU A 216 1.54 36.01 31.39
N PHE A 217 0.82 36.86 32.14
CA PHE A 217 -0.20 37.74 31.56
C PHE A 217 0.39 38.75 30.57
N LEU A 218 1.54 39.36 30.90
CA LEU A 218 2.25 40.27 30.00
C LEU A 218 2.76 39.55 28.75
N HIS A 219 3.27 38.32 28.89
CA HIS A 219 3.74 37.53 27.75
C HIS A 219 2.61 37.15 26.77
N ILE A 220 1.42 36.81 27.30
CA ILE A 220 0.24 36.55 26.46
C ILE A 220 -0.22 37.86 25.79
N LEU A 221 -0.22 38.98 26.52
CA LEU A 221 -0.62 40.29 25.99
C LEU A 221 0.31 40.76 24.87
N GLU A 222 1.62 40.61 25.04
CA GLU A 222 2.64 40.96 24.05
C GLU A 222 2.41 40.17 22.75
N LYS A 223 2.35 38.84 22.84
CA LYS A 223 2.10 37.97 21.67
C LYS A 223 0.79 38.29 20.96
N GLN A 224 -0.28 38.58 21.71
CA GLN A 224 -1.60 38.90 21.14
C GLN A 224 -1.66 40.31 20.54
N THR A 225 -0.81 41.24 21.00
CA THR A 225 -0.72 42.61 20.46
C THR A 225 0.16 42.66 19.22
N GLU A 226 1.24 41.89 19.18
CA GLU A 226 2.13 41.81 18.01
C GLU A 226 1.45 41.14 16.81
N ASN A 227 0.65 40.09 17.03
CA ASN A 227 -0.09 39.39 15.98
C ASN A 227 -1.52 39.07 16.42
N PRO A 228 -2.49 40.00 16.25
CA PRO A 228 -3.87 39.84 16.71
C PRO A 228 -4.61 38.64 16.13
N ASP A 229 -4.25 38.25 14.90
CA ASP A 229 -4.89 37.15 14.17
C ASP A 229 -4.23 35.78 14.41
N LEU A 230 -3.09 35.73 15.13
CA LEU A 230 -2.36 34.49 15.36
C LEU A 230 -2.70 33.91 16.75
N PRO A 231 -3.39 32.76 16.84
CA PRO A 231 -3.81 32.19 18.11
C PRO A 231 -2.63 31.55 18.86
N ILE A 232 -2.48 31.85 20.15
CA ILE A 232 -1.36 31.40 20.99
C ILE A 232 -1.64 30.01 21.56
N LYS A 233 -0.78 29.02 21.25
CA LYS A 233 -0.96 27.66 21.80
C LYS A 233 -0.63 27.62 23.28
N LYS A 234 -1.45 26.89 24.04
CA LYS A 234 -1.22 26.66 25.47
C LYS A 234 0.10 25.93 25.75
N SER A 235 0.53 25.01 24.87
CA SER A 235 1.79 24.27 25.03
C SER A 235 3.02 25.16 24.91
N GLU A 236 3.02 26.11 23.96
CA GLU A 236 4.13 27.05 23.71
C GLU A 236 4.40 27.94 24.93
N LEU A 237 3.38 28.22 25.74
CA LEU A 237 3.54 28.99 26.98
C LEU A 237 4.29 28.21 28.08
N PHE A 238 4.43 26.88 27.95
CA PHE A 238 5.05 26.03 28.98
C PHE A 238 6.32 25.30 28.49
N GLU A 239 6.70 25.43 27.22
CA GLU A 239 7.83 24.71 26.60
C GLU A 239 9.17 25.07 27.24
N ASP A 240 9.40 26.35 27.56
CA ASP A 240 10.64 26.81 28.20
C ASP A 240 10.72 26.49 29.70
N GLY A 241 9.70 25.85 30.28
CA GLY A 241 9.63 25.48 31.70
C GLY A 241 9.55 26.66 32.68
N TYR A 242 9.53 27.90 32.18
CA TYR A 242 9.49 29.12 32.98
C TYR A 242 8.13 29.33 33.67
N PHE A 243 7.04 28.97 32.98
CA PHE A 243 5.67 29.01 33.49
C PHE A 243 5.14 27.60 33.78
N GLY A 244 4.24 27.47 34.75
CA GLY A 244 3.58 26.21 35.11
C GLY A 244 2.07 26.31 34.94
N SER A 245 1.41 25.16 34.77
CA SER A 245 -0.05 25.07 34.55
C SER A 245 -0.88 25.70 35.67
N SER A 246 -0.35 25.75 36.90
CA SER A 246 -0.96 26.41 38.05
C SER A 246 -1.03 27.93 37.91
N HIS A 247 -0.07 28.57 37.24
CA HIS A 247 -0.09 30.02 37.01
C HIS A 247 -1.18 30.39 36.00
N PHE A 248 -1.33 29.59 34.94
CA PHE A 248 -2.40 29.76 33.96
C PHE A 248 -3.78 29.57 34.59
N LYS A 249 -3.96 28.49 35.37
CA LYS A 249 -5.24 28.22 36.06
C LYS A 249 -5.64 29.38 36.98
N ALA A 250 -4.70 29.95 37.73
CA ALA A 250 -4.96 31.10 38.60
C ALA A 250 -5.32 32.39 37.83
N LEU A 251 -4.84 32.57 36.60
CA LEU A 251 -5.25 33.70 35.73
C LEU A 251 -6.64 33.45 35.12
N ALA A 252 -6.92 32.20 34.75
CA ALA A 252 -8.23 31.79 34.22
C ALA A 252 -9.33 31.89 35.29
N ASP A 253 -9.06 31.46 36.53
CA ASP A 253 -9.97 31.59 37.67
C ASP A 253 -10.28 33.08 38.00
N LYS A 254 -9.39 34.00 37.63
CA LYS A 254 -9.56 35.46 37.75
C LYS A 254 -10.24 36.09 36.53
N ASN A 255 -10.68 35.31 35.55
CA ASN A 255 -11.26 35.74 34.27
C ASN A 255 -10.36 36.67 33.43
N LEU A 256 -9.03 36.66 33.65
CA LEU A 256 -8.09 37.51 32.91
C LEU A 256 -7.66 36.89 31.57
N VAL A 257 -7.61 35.56 31.51
CA VAL A 257 -7.29 34.78 30.32
C VAL A 257 -8.31 33.67 30.18
N GLU A 258 -8.61 33.25 28.96
CA GLU A 258 -9.48 32.12 28.70
C GLU A 258 -8.76 31.08 27.82
N GLU A 259 -9.10 29.81 28.06
CA GLU A 259 -8.75 28.74 27.14
C GLU A 259 -9.90 28.48 26.19
N TYR A 260 -9.58 28.35 24.91
CA TYR A 260 -10.53 27.91 23.91
C TYR A 260 -9.87 26.83 23.05
N TYR A 261 -10.69 25.96 22.48
CA TYR A 261 -10.21 24.82 21.71
C TYR A 261 -10.45 25.10 20.24
N MET A 262 -9.39 25.03 19.44
CA MET A 262 -9.53 25.03 17.98
C MET A 262 -9.21 23.63 17.46
N GLN A 263 -9.99 23.19 16.48
CA GLN A 263 -9.67 22.00 15.72
C GLN A 263 -8.48 22.32 14.83
N LYS A 264 -7.37 21.61 15.01
CA LYS A 264 -6.23 21.69 14.10
C LYS A 264 -6.06 20.35 13.40
N ASP A 265 -5.91 20.41 12.07
CA ASP A 265 -5.52 19.25 11.29
C ASP A 265 -4.20 18.68 11.83
N ARG A 266 -4.06 17.35 11.82
CA ARG A 266 -2.84 16.66 12.25
C ARG A 266 -1.73 16.78 11.20
N ILE A 267 -2.09 17.22 10.00
CA ILE A 267 -1.20 17.36 8.83
C ILE A 267 -0.62 18.78 8.84
N GLU A 268 0.70 18.88 8.95
CA GLU A 268 1.42 20.14 8.79
C GLU A 268 1.47 20.52 7.30
N SER A 269 1.16 21.77 6.98
CA SER A 269 1.29 22.33 5.64
C SER A 269 2.57 23.14 5.52
N TYR A 270 3.22 23.10 4.35
CA TYR A 270 4.34 23.96 4.03
C TYR A 270 3.85 25.40 3.78
N GLU A 271 4.51 26.39 4.41
CA GLU A 271 4.24 27.82 4.29
C GLU A 271 5.53 28.56 3.87
N GLY A 272 6.16 28.15 2.76
CA GLY A 272 7.36 28.79 2.21
C GLY A 272 7.13 29.48 0.87
N GLU A 273 8.20 30.05 0.31
CA GLU A 273 8.18 30.77 -0.97
C GLU A 273 7.94 29.83 -2.16
N ILE A 274 7.17 30.32 -3.13
CA ILE A 274 6.79 29.60 -4.35
C ILE A 274 7.93 29.70 -5.36
N GLU A 275 8.42 28.56 -5.86
CA GLU A 275 9.39 28.49 -6.97
C GLU A 275 8.67 28.35 -8.31
N GLU A 276 9.14 29.04 -9.36
CA GLU A 276 8.69 28.85 -10.73
C GLU A 276 9.21 27.53 -11.33
N ILE A 277 8.43 26.96 -12.26
CA ILE A 277 8.77 25.69 -12.92
C ILE A 277 9.79 25.97 -14.03
N GLU A 278 10.80 25.11 -14.15
CA GLU A 278 11.80 25.14 -15.24
C GLU A 278 11.13 25.02 -16.61
N GLU A 279 11.62 25.77 -17.61
CA GLU A 279 11.14 25.68 -18.99
C GLU A 279 11.37 24.27 -19.59
N LEU A 280 10.37 23.77 -20.31
CA LEU A 280 10.47 22.49 -21.04
C LEU A 280 11.50 22.58 -22.17
N SER A 281 12.25 21.49 -22.39
CA SER A 281 13.06 21.33 -23.61
C SER A 281 12.19 21.18 -24.87
N GLU A 282 12.74 21.38 -26.05
CA GLU A 282 11.99 21.21 -27.32
C GLU A 282 11.39 19.81 -27.46
N ALA A 283 12.15 18.75 -27.14
CA ALA A 283 11.63 17.37 -27.14
C ALA A 283 10.49 17.16 -26.13
N GLN A 284 10.53 17.84 -24.98
CA GLN A 284 9.45 17.80 -23.99
C GLN A 284 8.22 18.59 -24.44
N LYS A 285 8.40 19.71 -25.16
CA LYS A 285 7.31 20.47 -25.78
C LYS A 285 6.61 19.65 -26.86
N GLU A 286 7.36 18.96 -27.71
CA GLU A 286 6.80 18.04 -28.71
C GLU A 286 5.98 16.92 -28.06
N ALA A 287 6.55 16.26 -27.04
CA ALA A 287 5.82 15.22 -26.31
C ALA A 287 4.59 15.75 -25.57
N LYS A 288 4.66 16.98 -25.03
CA LYS A 288 3.51 17.67 -24.44
C LYS A 288 2.41 17.89 -25.49
N ASN A 289 2.76 18.39 -26.67
CA ASN A 289 1.80 18.59 -27.76
C ASN A 289 1.15 17.25 -28.18
N GLU A 290 1.90 16.16 -28.26
CA GLU A 290 1.32 14.83 -28.53
C GLU A 290 0.37 14.35 -27.43
N VAL A 291 0.64 14.71 -26.17
CA VAL A 291 -0.27 14.43 -25.05
C VAL A 291 -1.55 15.24 -25.19
N ASP A 292 -1.45 16.51 -25.57
CA ASP A 292 -2.59 17.40 -25.79
C ASP A 292 -3.50 16.92 -26.91
N GLU A 293 -2.93 16.61 -28.08
CA GLU A 293 -3.66 16.02 -29.20
C GLU A 293 -4.40 14.74 -28.78
N ALA A 294 -3.73 13.88 -28.02
CA ALA A 294 -4.37 12.65 -27.52
C ALA A 294 -5.55 12.94 -26.59
N PHE A 295 -5.42 13.94 -25.71
CA PHE A 295 -6.49 14.32 -24.79
C PHE A 295 -7.68 14.92 -25.52
N GLU A 296 -7.45 15.77 -26.52
CA GLU A 296 -8.47 16.32 -27.42
C GLU A 296 -9.22 15.19 -28.17
N GLU A 297 -8.49 14.18 -28.65
CA GLU A 297 -9.06 12.97 -29.29
C GLU A 297 -9.84 12.04 -28.35
N GLY A 298 -9.88 12.32 -27.04
CA GLY A 298 -10.54 11.41 -26.09
C GLY A 298 -9.65 10.28 -25.57
N LYS A 299 -8.37 10.23 -25.95
CA LYS A 299 -7.46 9.10 -25.65
C LYS A 299 -6.64 9.35 -24.37
N ASN A 300 -6.34 8.27 -23.67
CA ASN A 300 -5.33 8.25 -22.61
C ASN A 300 -3.92 8.13 -23.22
N VAL A 301 -2.89 8.39 -22.43
CA VAL A 301 -1.49 8.41 -22.91
C VAL A 301 -0.62 7.41 -22.15
N LEU A 302 0.21 6.68 -22.88
CA LEU A 302 1.41 6.02 -22.35
C LEU A 302 2.62 6.90 -22.66
N LEU A 303 3.15 7.56 -21.64
CA LEU A 303 4.36 8.37 -21.71
C LEU A 303 5.57 7.48 -21.42
N HIS A 304 6.18 7.00 -22.49
CA HIS A 304 7.40 6.19 -22.43
C HIS A 304 8.61 7.09 -22.60
N GLY A 305 9.29 7.42 -21.50
CA GLY A 305 10.49 8.24 -21.56
C GLY A 305 11.64 7.56 -20.86
N VAL A 306 12.82 7.50 -21.50
CA VAL A 306 14.03 6.91 -20.92
C VAL A 306 14.31 7.49 -19.52
N THR A 307 15.06 6.78 -18.69
CA THR A 307 15.41 7.31 -17.35
C THR A 307 16.04 8.69 -17.50
N SER A 308 15.58 9.65 -16.68
CA SER A 308 16.04 11.04 -16.73
C SER A 308 15.65 11.83 -17.98
N SER A 309 14.61 11.43 -18.73
CA SER A 309 14.02 12.21 -19.84
C SER A 309 13.18 13.43 -19.41
N GLY A 310 12.94 13.59 -18.11
CA GLY A 310 12.12 14.69 -17.58
C GLY A 310 10.60 14.51 -17.76
N LYS A 311 10.10 13.26 -17.75
CA LYS A 311 8.64 12.96 -17.68
C LYS A 311 7.93 13.76 -16.58
N THR A 312 8.60 13.94 -15.45
CA THR A 312 8.16 14.74 -14.32
C THR A 312 7.75 16.15 -14.69
N HIS A 313 8.51 16.83 -15.56
CA HIS A 313 8.21 18.20 -15.96
C HIS A 313 6.91 18.26 -16.77
N ILE A 314 6.69 17.29 -17.65
CA ILE A 314 5.41 17.14 -18.37
C ILE A 314 4.26 16.88 -17.38
N TYR A 315 4.47 16.07 -16.33
CA TYR A 315 3.45 15.88 -15.30
C TYR A 315 3.10 17.19 -14.60
N LEU A 316 4.10 18.00 -14.20
CA LEU A 316 3.89 19.27 -13.50
C LEU A 316 3.08 20.26 -14.35
N GLU A 317 3.41 20.37 -15.64
CA GLU A 317 2.66 21.19 -16.60
C GLU A 317 1.21 20.73 -16.76
N LYS A 318 0.97 19.41 -16.90
CA LYS A 318 -0.39 18.87 -16.99
C LYS A 318 -1.19 19.00 -15.70
N ILE A 319 -0.51 18.92 -14.55
CA ILE A 319 -1.12 19.19 -13.24
C ILE A 319 -1.59 20.65 -13.20
N GLU A 320 -0.76 21.59 -13.62
CA GLU A 320 -1.08 23.02 -13.62
C GLU A 320 -2.24 23.37 -14.56
N GLU A 321 -2.23 22.86 -15.79
CA GLU A 321 -3.33 23.03 -16.74
C GLU A 321 -4.65 22.51 -16.16
N CYS A 322 -4.65 21.31 -15.60
CA CYS A 322 -5.85 20.72 -14.99
C CYS A 322 -6.39 21.53 -13.81
N ILE A 323 -5.51 22.10 -12.98
CA ILE A 323 -5.91 22.92 -11.82
C ILE A 323 -6.41 24.28 -12.27
N SER A 324 -5.82 24.85 -13.34
CA SER A 324 -6.28 26.10 -13.95
C SER A 324 -7.72 25.99 -14.48
N GLU A 325 -8.14 24.80 -14.89
CA GLU A 325 -9.53 24.46 -15.23
C GLU A 325 -10.45 24.24 -14.01
N GLY A 326 -9.93 24.36 -12.78
CA GLY A 326 -10.67 24.15 -11.53
C GLY A 326 -10.92 22.67 -11.16
N LYS A 327 -10.26 21.73 -11.85
CA LYS A 327 -10.37 20.28 -11.62
C LYS A 327 -9.27 19.77 -10.69
N ASN A 328 -9.50 18.58 -10.12
CA ASN A 328 -8.54 17.94 -9.23
C ASN A 328 -7.64 16.95 -9.97
N VAL A 329 -6.43 16.76 -9.45
CA VAL A 329 -5.46 15.80 -9.96
C VAL A 329 -5.20 14.69 -8.95
N LEU A 330 -5.24 13.45 -9.43
CA LEU A 330 -4.80 12.27 -8.69
C LEU A 330 -3.45 11.80 -9.23
N PHE A 331 -2.41 11.90 -8.41
CA PHE A 331 -1.08 11.42 -8.76
C PHE A 331 -0.74 10.14 -7.96
N LEU A 332 -0.73 9.01 -8.65
CA LEU A 332 -0.40 7.70 -8.11
C LEU A 332 1.10 7.38 -8.25
N LEU A 333 1.67 6.94 -7.14
CA LEU A 333 3.04 6.44 -7.00
C LEU A 333 3.04 5.02 -6.43
N PRO A 334 4.04 4.18 -6.74
CA PRO A 334 4.17 2.85 -6.15
C PRO A 334 4.30 2.92 -4.62
N GLU A 335 5.14 3.82 -4.12
CA GLU A 335 5.34 4.13 -2.69
C GLU A 335 5.70 5.61 -2.52
N ILE A 336 5.17 6.29 -1.51
CA ILE A 336 5.33 7.76 -1.35
C ILE A 336 6.77 8.18 -1.03
N SER A 337 7.59 7.31 -0.42
CA SER A 337 8.98 7.64 -0.08
C SER A 337 9.91 7.80 -1.29
N LEU A 338 9.42 7.52 -2.51
CA LEU A 338 10.26 7.36 -3.70
C LEU A 338 10.39 8.63 -4.57
N THR A 339 9.75 9.76 -4.24
CA THR A 339 9.83 10.98 -5.08
C THR A 339 9.85 12.28 -4.26
N LYS A 340 10.83 12.43 -3.35
CA LYS A 340 10.97 13.61 -2.49
C LYS A 340 11.05 14.92 -3.31
N GLN A 341 11.78 14.92 -4.43
CA GLN A 341 11.95 16.09 -5.29
C GLN A 341 10.63 16.62 -5.88
N ILE A 342 9.79 15.74 -6.45
CA ILE A 342 8.51 16.14 -7.05
C ILE A 342 7.53 16.57 -5.95
N THR A 343 7.51 15.82 -4.86
CA THR A 343 6.68 16.11 -3.71
C THR A 343 7.01 17.48 -3.14
N GLN A 344 8.29 17.79 -2.89
CA GLN A 344 8.73 19.09 -2.38
C GLN A 344 8.37 20.23 -3.34
N ARG A 345 8.55 20.03 -4.65
CA ARG A 345 8.16 21.02 -5.67
C ARG A 345 6.65 21.30 -5.63
N LEU A 346 5.83 20.26 -5.55
CA LEU A 346 4.38 20.40 -5.43
C LEU A 346 3.96 20.99 -4.08
N GLU A 347 4.67 20.67 -2.98
CA GLU A 347 4.44 21.24 -1.65
C GLU A 347 4.71 22.74 -1.64
N LYS A 348 5.82 23.20 -2.23
CA LYS A 348 6.16 24.62 -2.37
C LYS A 348 5.10 25.40 -3.16
N LYS A 349 4.57 24.80 -4.24
CA LYS A 349 3.62 25.50 -5.13
C LYS A 349 2.16 25.47 -4.63
N TYR A 350 1.68 24.31 -4.14
CA TYR A 350 0.27 24.12 -3.81
C TYR A 350 -0.02 24.17 -2.31
N GLY A 351 0.99 24.11 -1.44
CA GLY A 351 0.86 24.24 0.01
C GLY A 351 -0.29 23.41 0.58
N ARG A 352 -1.28 24.08 1.19
CA ARG A 352 -2.47 23.44 1.77
C ARG A 352 -3.35 22.73 0.73
N GLN A 353 -3.31 23.06 -0.55
CA GLN A 353 -4.09 22.39 -1.59
C GLN A 353 -3.50 21.04 -2.03
N LEU A 354 -2.30 20.69 -1.56
CA LEU A 354 -1.70 19.37 -1.73
C LEU A 354 -2.11 18.43 -0.59
N GLY A 355 -2.38 17.16 -0.90
CA GLY A 355 -2.64 16.12 0.07
C GLY A 355 -1.90 14.83 -0.21
N PHE A 356 -1.66 14.05 0.85
CA PHE A 356 -1.01 12.75 0.76
C PHE A 356 -1.93 11.63 1.24
N TYR A 357 -1.90 10.47 0.57
CA TYR A 357 -2.68 9.31 1.01
C TYR A 357 -1.94 7.98 0.82
N HIS A 358 -1.48 7.41 1.94
CA HIS A 358 -0.70 6.16 1.97
C HIS A 358 -0.95 5.32 3.22
N GLN A 359 -0.44 4.08 3.19
CA GLN A 359 -0.64 3.10 4.25
C GLN A 359 0.03 3.46 5.58
N LYS A 360 1.04 4.34 5.60
CA LYS A 360 1.69 4.76 6.85
C LYS A 360 0.88 5.80 7.63
N LEU A 361 -0.15 6.41 7.01
CA LEU A 361 -1.08 7.30 7.72
C LEU A 361 -1.89 6.51 8.74
N THR A 362 -2.05 7.09 9.92
CA THR A 362 -2.97 6.65 10.95
C THR A 362 -4.41 6.73 10.45
N ASP A 363 -5.30 5.98 11.09
CA ASP A 363 -6.71 5.97 10.67
C ASP A 363 -7.36 7.36 10.78
N PHE A 364 -7.00 8.16 11.80
CA PHE A 364 -7.49 9.53 11.95
C PHE A 364 -6.98 10.49 10.87
N GLU A 365 -5.70 10.42 10.49
CA GLU A 365 -5.16 11.22 9.37
C GLU A 365 -5.86 10.85 8.05
N ARG A 366 -6.15 9.56 7.83
CA ARG A 366 -6.92 9.13 6.66
C ARG A 366 -8.32 9.71 6.64
N VAL A 367 -8.99 9.84 7.80
CA VAL A 367 -10.29 10.51 7.90
C VAL A 367 -10.19 11.98 7.54
N GLU A 368 -9.17 12.69 8.02
CA GLU A 368 -8.95 14.10 7.70
C GLU A 368 -8.76 14.33 6.19
N VAL A 369 -7.86 13.57 5.55
CA VAL A 369 -7.67 13.64 4.08
C VAL A 369 -8.95 13.30 3.33
N TRP A 370 -9.67 12.27 3.77
CA TRP A 370 -10.93 11.85 3.16
C TRP A 370 -11.98 12.97 3.20
N ARG A 371 -12.11 13.67 4.33
CA ARG A 371 -13.04 14.81 4.49
C ARG A 371 -12.63 15.99 3.62
N ARG A 372 -11.34 16.33 3.59
CA ARG A 372 -10.81 17.43 2.78
C ARG A 372 -10.98 17.20 1.28
N ILE A 373 -10.80 15.96 0.81
CA ILE A 373 -11.11 15.59 -0.58
C ILE A 373 -12.60 15.76 -0.88
N ARG A 374 -13.48 15.31 0.03
CA ARG A 374 -14.92 15.50 -0.12
C ARG A 374 -15.31 16.98 -0.15
N GLN A 375 -14.65 17.83 0.64
CA GLN A 375 -14.87 19.27 0.68
C GLN A 375 -14.21 20.02 -0.50
N ASN A 376 -13.46 19.31 -1.34
CA ASN A 376 -12.72 19.87 -2.48
C ASN A 376 -11.59 20.83 -2.10
N ASP A 377 -11.05 20.70 -0.86
CA ASP A 377 -9.94 21.50 -0.34
C ASP A 377 -8.58 21.10 -0.92
N ILE A 378 -8.46 19.83 -1.32
CA ILE A 378 -7.23 19.27 -1.90
C ILE A 378 -7.41 19.21 -3.42
N LYS A 379 -6.60 20.00 -4.14
CA LYS A 379 -6.56 20.05 -5.61
C LYS A 379 -5.63 19.01 -6.21
N VAL A 380 -4.54 18.71 -5.51
CA VAL A 380 -3.59 17.66 -5.92
C VAL A 380 -3.50 16.64 -4.82
N LEU A 381 -3.85 15.38 -5.12
CA LEU A 381 -3.62 14.29 -4.19
C LEU A 381 -2.51 13.39 -4.70
N ILE A 382 -1.42 13.30 -3.95
CA ILE A 382 -0.36 12.32 -4.14
C ILE A 382 -0.67 11.09 -3.30
N GLY A 383 -0.66 9.91 -3.89
CA GLY A 383 -0.98 8.72 -3.12
C GLY A 383 -0.61 7.40 -3.75
N THR A 384 -0.97 6.34 -3.04
CA THR A 384 -0.80 4.96 -3.52
C THR A 384 -2.12 4.43 -4.07
N ARG A 385 -2.19 3.17 -4.48
CA ARG A 385 -3.40 2.52 -5.02
C ARG A 385 -4.70 2.76 -4.22
N ASN A 386 -4.62 2.95 -2.90
CA ASN A 386 -5.80 3.16 -2.06
C ASN A 386 -6.49 4.50 -2.36
N SER A 387 -5.78 5.46 -2.94
CA SER A 387 -6.30 6.79 -3.26
C SER A 387 -7.42 6.76 -4.30
N LEU A 388 -7.46 5.74 -5.18
CA LEU A 388 -8.56 5.53 -6.13
C LEU A 388 -9.93 5.38 -5.45
N PHE A 389 -9.95 5.11 -4.14
CA PHE A 389 -11.19 4.90 -3.39
C PHE A 389 -11.76 6.16 -2.74
N LEU A 390 -11.04 7.28 -2.81
CA LEU A 390 -11.44 8.53 -2.15
C LEU A 390 -12.61 9.23 -2.88
N PRO A 391 -13.44 10.00 -2.15
CA PRO A 391 -14.69 10.56 -2.66
C PRO A 391 -14.42 11.85 -3.46
N PHE A 392 -13.68 11.75 -4.56
CA PHE A 392 -13.43 12.91 -5.41
C PHE A 392 -14.71 13.42 -6.05
N GLN A 393 -14.82 14.74 -6.18
CA GLN A 393 -15.96 15.38 -6.85
C GLN A 393 -15.70 15.62 -8.34
N ASN A 394 -14.50 16.06 -8.72
CA ASN A 394 -14.21 16.56 -10.06
C ASN A 394 -12.75 16.29 -10.49
N VAL A 395 -12.36 15.02 -10.58
CA VAL A 395 -11.02 14.66 -11.10
C VAL A 395 -10.94 14.96 -12.59
N GLY A 396 -9.95 15.73 -13.01
CA GLY A 396 -9.67 16.02 -14.42
C GLY A 396 -8.49 15.22 -14.99
N LEU A 397 -7.54 14.85 -14.14
CA LEU A 397 -6.31 14.17 -14.53
C LEU A 397 -5.93 13.10 -13.51
N VAL A 398 -5.53 11.94 -14.02
CA VAL A 398 -4.91 10.87 -13.23
C VAL A 398 -3.53 10.57 -13.81
N ILE A 399 -2.49 10.65 -12.99
CA ILE A 399 -1.12 10.29 -13.38
C ILE A 399 -0.74 9.03 -12.62
N VAL A 400 -0.25 8.02 -13.32
CA VAL A 400 0.29 6.80 -12.73
C VAL A 400 1.76 6.72 -13.11
N ASP A 401 2.65 7.13 -12.21
CA ASP A 401 4.08 7.03 -12.47
C ASP A 401 4.61 5.64 -12.06
N GLU A 402 5.68 5.24 -12.75
CA GLU A 402 6.22 3.89 -12.76
C GLU A 402 5.13 2.80 -12.90
N GLU A 403 4.28 2.93 -13.92
CA GLU A 403 3.08 2.10 -14.12
C GLU A 403 3.36 0.58 -14.13
N HIS A 404 4.58 0.16 -14.47
CA HIS A 404 4.98 -1.24 -14.50
C HIS A 404 5.19 -1.84 -13.10
N ASP A 405 5.26 -1.04 -12.03
CA ASP A 405 5.63 -1.50 -10.70
C ASP A 405 4.60 -2.49 -10.12
N SER A 406 5.10 -3.61 -9.60
CA SER A 406 4.32 -4.64 -8.92
C SER A 406 3.51 -4.15 -7.71
N ALA A 407 3.86 -3.01 -7.09
CA ALA A 407 3.12 -2.43 -5.96
C ALA A 407 1.66 -2.09 -6.31
N TYR A 408 1.38 -1.84 -7.59
CA TYR A 408 0.02 -1.63 -8.11
C TYR A 408 -0.81 -2.91 -8.22
N ARG A 409 -0.22 -4.10 -8.06
CA ARG A 409 -0.90 -5.42 -8.09
C ARG A 409 -0.63 -6.24 -6.82
N PRO A 410 -1.19 -5.86 -5.65
CA PRO A 410 -1.05 -6.67 -4.45
C PRO A 410 -1.71 -8.04 -4.55
N ARG A 411 -1.11 -9.04 -3.90
CA ARG A 411 -1.74 -10.35 -3.63
C ARG A 411 -2.04 -10.62 -2.15
N GLU A 412 -1.68 -9.69 -1.27
CA GLU A 412 -1.73 -9.89 0.19
C GLU A 412 -3.07 -9.45 0.80
N VAL A 413 -3.68 -8.41 0.24
CA VAL A 413 -4.87 -7.75 0.80
C VAL A 413 -5.97 -7.70 -0.26
N SER A 414 -7.16 -8.20 0.07
CA SER A 414 -8.36 -8.08 -0.76
C SER A 414 -8.94 -6.65 -0.66
N PRO A 415 -9.49 -6.06 -1.75
CA PRO A 415 -9.63 -6.62 -3.10
C PRO A 415 -8.30 -6.77 -3.84
N TYR A 416 -8.13 -7.89 -4.55
CA TYR A 416 -6.97 -8.17 -5.40
C TYR A 416 -7.16 -7.54 -6.78
N PHE A 417 -6.85 -6.24 -6.90
CA PHE A 417 -7.00 -5.50 -8.16
C PHE A 417 -5.69 -4.93 -8.66
N ASN A 418 -5.62 -4.66 -9.97
CA ASN A 418 -4.56 -3.87 -10.58
C ASN A 418 -4.93 -2.39 -10.56
N ALA A 419 -4.22 -1.60 -9.76
CA ALA A 419 -4.47 -0.18 -9.59
C ALA A 419 -4.27 0.63 -10.87
N LYS A 420 -3.33 0.23 -11.74
CA LYS A 420 -3.13 0.89 -13.03
C LYS A 420 -4.34 0.72 -13.95
N ASP A 421 -4.81 -0.51 -14.12
CA ASP A 421 -5.95 -0.78 -15.00
C ASP A 421 -7.22 -0.15 -14.41
N ALA A 422 -7.33 -0.17 -13.08
CA ALA A 422 -8.40 0.51 -12.37
C ALA A 422 -8.34 2.03 -12.53
N ALA A 423 -7.15 2.65 -12.58
CA ALA A 423 -7.00 4.09 -12.83
C ALA A 423 -7.51 4.50 -14.22
N LEU A 424 -7.27 3.69 -15.26
CA LEU A 424 -7.82 3.92 -16.60
C LEU A 424 -9.36 3.91 -16.61
N VAL A 425 -9.97 2.98 -15.87
CA VAL A 425 -11.43 2.87 -15.79
C VAL A 425 -12.03 3.93 -14.86
N PHE A 426 -11.36 4.24 -13.76
CA PHE A 426 -11.69 5.35 -12.88
C PHE A 426 -11.71 6.67 -13.66
N GLY A 427 -10.68 6.93 -14.48
CA GLY A 427 -10.63 8.11 -15.34
C GLY A 427 -11.84 8.20 -16.27
N ASN A 428 -12.25 7.08 -16.88
CA ASN A 428 -13.44 7.05 -17.72
C ASN A 428 -14.73 7.39 -16.95
N PHE A 429 -14.93 6.87 -15.73
CA PHE A 429 -16.12 7.20 -14.93
C PHE A 429 -16.18 8.67 -14.51
N TYR A 430 -15.03 9.29 -14.27
CA TYR A 430 -14.91 10.70 -13.89
C TYR A 430 -14.76 11.66 -15.08
N GLY A 431 -14.65 11.15 -16.32
CA GLY A 431 -14.28 11.95 -17.49
C GLY A 431 -12.85 12.51 -17.43
N ALA A 432 -12.00 11.97 -16.55
CA ALA A 432 -10.62 12.37 -16.37
C ALA A 432 -9.71 11.70 -17.40
N LYS A 433 -8.68 12.43 -17.85
CA LYS A 433 -7.62 11.87 -18.70
C LYS A 433 -6.59 11.15 -17.85
N VAL A 434 -5.96 10.13 -18.41
CA VAL A 434 -4.97 9.30 -17.70
C VAL A 434 -3.62 9.29 -18.43
N ILE A 435 -2.56 9.56 -17.68
CA ILE A 435 -1.17 9.41 -18.12
C ILE A 435 -0.55 8.23 -17.39
N LEU A 436 -0.12 7.22 -18.14
CA LEU A 436 0.71 6.14 -17.65
C LEU A 436 2.17 6.48 -17.93
N GLY A 437 2.93 6.72 -16.87
CA GLY A 437 4.32 7.10 -16.92
C GLY A 437 5.25 5.92 -16.69
N SER A 438 6.23 5.71 -17.57
CA SER A 438 7.36 4.84 -17.24
C SER A 438 8.56 4.97 -18.17
N ALA A 439 9.75 4.65 -17.65
CA ALA A 439 10.93 4.36 -18.46
C ALA A 439 10.96 2.94 -19.03
N THR A 440 10.20 2.02 -18.45
CA THR A 440 10.15 0.62 -18.88
C THR A 440 8.70 0.13 -18.80
N PRO A 441 7.80 0.61 -19.69
CA PRO A 441 6.39 0.25 -19.67
C PRO A 441 6.15 -1.25 -19.53
N SER A 442 5.05 -1.62 -18.88
CA SER A 442 4.60 -3.01 -18.91
C SER A 442 4.27 -3.42 -20.35
N VAL A 443 4.51 -4.69 -20.67
CA VAL A 443 4.23 -5.26 -22.00
C VAL A 443 2.76 -5.08 -22.36
N GLU A 444 1.86 -5.20 -21.37
CA GLU A 444 0.43 -4.96 -21.52
C GLU A 444 0.10 -3.51 -21.93
N SER A 445 0.70 -2.51 -21.28
CA SER A 445 0.50 -1.09 -21.62
C SER A 445 1.08 -0.77 -23.00
N TYR A 446 2.30 -1.22 -23.28
CA TYR A 446 2.96 -1.04 -24.57
C TYR A 446 2.11 -1.63 -25.72
N TYR A 447 1.58 -2.84 -25.54
CA TYR A 447 0.71 -3.48 -26.51
C TYR A 447 -0.61 -2.71 -26.74
N ASN A 448 -1.23 -2.22 -25.67
CA ASN A 448 -2.45 -1.42 -25.78
C ASN A 448 -2.20 -0.11 -26.53
N ALA A 449 -1.08 0.56 -26.26
CA ALA A 449 -0.69 1.80 -26.93
C ALA A 449 -0.38 1.56 -28.42
N ARG A 450 0.32 0.47 -28.74
CA ARG A 450 0.57 0.07 -30.14
C ARG A 450 -0.68 -0.39 -30.90
N LYS A 451 -1.78 -0.66 -30.20
CA LYS A 451 -3.11 -0.95 -30.79
C LYS A 451 -4.04 0.25 -30.81
N ASP A 452 -3.52 1.46 -30.62
CA ASP A 452 -4.27 2.73 -30.62
C ASP A 452 -5.43 2.77 -29.60
N LYS A 453 -5.33 1.98 -28.50
CA LYS A 453 -6.25 2.11 -27.36
C LYS A 453 -5.90 3.28 -26.45
N MET A 454 -4.67 3.75 -26.55
CA MET A 454 -4.09 4.90 -25.88
C MET A 454 -2.97 5.41 -26.78
N LYS A 455 -2.67 6.70 -26.76
CA LYS A 455 -1.57 7.27 -27.52
C LYS A 455 -0.24 6.80 -26.91
N TYR A 456 0.70 6.39 -27.75
CA TYR A 456 2.07 6.11 -27.35
C TYR A 456 2.92 7.35 -27.63
N VAL A 457 3.45 7.97 -26.58
CA VAL A 457 4.35 9.12 -26.67
C VAL A 457 5.73 8.67 -26.21
N PHE A 458 6.75 8.85 -27.04
CA PHE A 458 8.10 8.36 -26.76
C PHE A 458 9.10 9.49 -26.63
N LEU A 459 9.72 9.59 -25.46
CA LEU A 459 10.82 10.52 -25.16
C LEU A 459 12.14 9.75 -25.19
N GLU A 460 12.86 9.86 -26.30
CA GLU A 460 14.11 9.14 -26.54
C GLU A 460 15.31 9.80 -25.85
N GLU A 461 15.31 11.13 -25.74
CA GLU A 461 16.45 11.90 -25.24
C GLU A 461 16.50 11.94 -23.70
N ARG A 462 17.71 11.79 -23.15
CA ARG A 462 17.98 12.10 -21.74
C ARG A 462 18.03 13.62 -21.58
N PHE A 463 17.54 14.11 -20.45
CA PHE A 463 17.70 15.50 -20.04
C PHE A 463 19.20 15.86 -20.04
N GLY A 464 19.57 16.94 -20.71
CA GLY A 464 20.97 17.36 -20.87
C GLY A 464 21.76 16.66 -21.99
N ASN A 465 21.12 15.86 -22.86
CA ASN A 465 21.72 15.23 -24.04
C ASN A 465 22.91 14.28 -23.74
N VAL A 466 22.78 13.50 -22.65
CA VAL A 466 23.82 12.57 -22.16
C VAL A 466 23.66 11.17 -22.78
N ASN A 467 24.77 10.53 -23.15
CA ASN A 467 24.78 9.19 -23.75
C ASN A 467 24.15 8.10 -22.84
N LEU A 468 23.59 7.07 -23.47
CA LEU A 468 23.15 5.84 -22.80
C LEU A 468 24.36 5.01 -22.36
N PRO A 469 24.27 4.23 -21.27
CA PRO A 469 25.38 3.46 -20.76
C PRO A 469 25.75 2.30 -21.70
N GLU A 470 27.02 1.91 -21.67
CA GLU A 470 27.53 0.76 -22.41
C GLU A 470 27.22 -0.55 -21.68
N TYR A 471 26.63 -1.52 -22.37
CA TYR A 471 26.31 -2.84 -21.82
C TYR A 471 27.36 -3.89 -22.23
N GLU A 472 27.92 -4.58 -21.24
CA GLU A 472 28.84 -5.68 -21.44
C GLU A 472 28.32 -6.96 -20.76
N LEU A 473 28.40 -8.09 -21.47
CA LEU A 473 28.03 -9.40 -20.94
C LEU A 473 29.28 -10.17 -20.55
N ILE A 474 29.34 -10.68 -19.33
CA ILE A 474 30.45 -11.48 -18.81
C ILE A 474 30.01 -12.94 -18.72
N ASN A 475 30.75 -13.83 -19.39
CA ASN A 475 30.54 -15.27 -19.30
C ASN A 475 31.11 -15.82 -17.99
N PHE A 476 30.24 -16.05 -17.01
CA PHE A 476 30.67 -16.55 -15.71
C PHE A 476 31.11 -18.01 -15.75
N LYS A 477 30.56 -18.81 -16.66
CA LYS A 477 30.94 -20.21 -16.82
C LYS A 477 32.41 -20.33 -17.23
N GLU A 478 32.83 -19.56 -18.23
CA GLU A 478 34.23 -19.53 -18.68
C GLU A 478 35.18 -18.99 -17.60
N ALA A 479 34.74 -17.98 -16.83
CA ALA A 479 35.50 -17.46 -15.71
C ALA A 479 35.74 -18.53 -14.62
N GLN A 480 34.72 -19.33 -14.30
CA GLN A 480 34.83 -20.44 -13.34
C GLN A 480 35.77 -21.54 -13.83
N GLU A 481 35.62 -21.97 -15.08
CA GLU A 481 36.47 -22.99 -15.71
C GLU A 481 37.95 -22.54 -15.74
N SER A 482 38.17 -21.25 -15.98
CA SER A 482 39.50 -20.63 -15.99
C SER A 482 40.05 -20.30 -14.60
N LYS A 483 39.34 -20.63 -13.51
CA LYS A 483 39.67 -20.26 -12.12
C LYS A 483 39.89 -18.76 -11.90
N LYS A 484 39.23 -17.92 -12.71
CA LYS A 484 39.27 -16.44 -12.65
C LYS A 484 38.05 -15.88 -11.91
N VAL A 485 37.75 -16.44 -10.75
CA VAL A 485 36.60 -16.05 -9.91
C VAL A 485 37.01 -15.89 -8.45
N SER A 486 36.37 -14.98 -7.75
CA SER A 486 36.42 -14.85 -6.31
C SER A 486 34.98 -14.78 -5.78
N GLY A 487 34.54 -15.83 -5.08
CA GLY A 487 33.15 -15.96 -4.64
C GLY A 487 32.18 -15.91 -5.82
N ASN A 488 31.25 -14.97 -5.78
CA ASN A 488 30.25 -14.77 -6.84
C ASN A 488 30.68 -13.80 -7.95
N PHE A 489 31.93 -13.36 -7.96
CA PHE A 489 32.44 -12.34 -8.88
C PHE A 489 33.52 -12.92 -9.79
N SER A 490 33.47 -12.60 -11.08
CA SER A 490 34.63 -12.79 -11.97
C SER A 490 35.70 -11.74 -11.69
N LEU A 491 36.96 -12.08 -11.98
CA LEU A 491 38.06 -11.10 -11.88
C LEU A 491 37.80 -9.87 -12.75
N GLN A 492 37.24 -10.06 -13.95
CA GLN A 492 36.86 -8.95 -14.83
C GLN A 492 35.87 -7.99 -14.15
N LEU A 493 34.83 -8.52 -13.48
CA LEU A 493 33.87 -7.70 -12.76
C LEU A 493 34.55 -6.95 -11.59
N ILE A 494 35.45 -7.61 -10.87
CA ILE A 494 36.20 -7.02 -9.75
C ILE A 494 37.11 -5.89 -10.24
N ASP A 495 37.84 -6.11 -11.33
CA ASP A 495 38.80 -5.15 -11.87
C ASP A 495 38.11 -3.88 -12.36
N GLU A 496 36.91 -4.00 -12.96
CA GLU A 496 36.13 -2.84 -13.38
C GLU A 496 35.56 -2.06 -12.18
N ILE A 497 35.12 -2.75 -11.11
CA ILE A 497 34.71 -2.08 -9.87
C ILE A 497 35.89 -1.32 -9.25
N LYS A 498 37.10 -1.92 -9.22
CA LYS A 498 38.32 -1.25 -8.73
C LYS A 498 38.62 0.04 -9.48
N LYS A 499 38.59 0.00 -10.82
CA LYS A 499 38.86 1.19 -11.65
C LYS A 499 37.93 2.36 -11.32
N VAL A 500 36.63 2.09 -11.22
CA VAL A 500 35.62 3.14 -10.93
C VAL A 500 35.86 3.77 -9.56
N ILE A 501 36.19 2.96 -8.56
CA ILE A 501 36.46 3.43 -7.20
C ILE A 501 37.79 4.21 -7.14
N GLU A 502 38.83 3.76 -7.85
CA GLU A 502 40.10 4.48 -7.98
C GLU A 502 39.93 5.87 -8.64
N GLU A 503 38.96 5.99 -9.55
CA GLU A 503 38.55 7.27 -10.16
C GLU A 503 37.66 8.13 -9.24
N LYS A 504 37.41 7.68 -7.99
CA LYS A 504 36.53 8.32 -6.99
C LYS A 504 35.07 8.43 -7.43
N ASN A 505 34.63 7.48 -8.26
CA ASN A 505 33.24 7.31 -8.67
C ASN A 505 32.60 6.14 -7.93
N GLN A 506 31.27 6.10 -7.92
CA GLN A 506 30.49 5.14 -7.14
C GLN A 506 30.00 3.98 -8.01
N THR A 507 29.81 2.81 -7.37
CA THR A 507 29.32 1.59 -8.03
C THR A 507 28.04 1.05 -7.38
N ILE A 508 27.08 0.63 -8.20
CA ILE A 508 25.94 -0.18 -7.78
C ILE A 508 26.23 -1.66 -8.03
N VAL A 509 26.04 -2.50 -7.02
CA VAL A 509 25.97 -3.95 -7.18
C VAL A 509 24.52 -4.41 -7.00
N LEU A 510 23.89 -4.78 -8.12
CA LEU A 510 22.50 -5.24 -8.15
C LEU A 510 22.45 -6.75 -7.99
N HIS A 511 21.75 -7.21 -6.96
CA HIS A 511 21.38 -8.62 -6.84
C HIS A 511 19.88 -8.75 -6.53
N ASN A 512 19.13 -9.31 -7.48
CA ASN A 512 17.71 -9.52 -7.31
C ASN A 512 17.43 -10.84 -6.62
N ARG A 513 17.31 -10.77 -5.30
CA ARG A 513 16.47 -11.71 -4.58
C ARG A 513 15.98 -11.10 -3.27
N ARG A 514 14.73 -10.62 -3.28
CA ARG A 514 13.99 -10.47 -2.01
C ARG A 514 13.79 -11.87 -1.45
N GLY A 515 14.13 -12.06 -0.17
CA GLY A 515 13.67 -13.22 0.59
C GLY A 515 14.42 -14.53 0.30
N TYR A 516 15.73 -14.53 0.47
CA TYR A 516 16.31 -15.66 1.18
C TYR A 516 16.64 -15.23 2.58
N ALA A 517 15.77 -15.70 3.44
CA ALA A 517 16.13 -16.17 4.75
C ALA A 517 17.56 -16.71 4.85
N ASN A 518 18.36 -16.27 5.82
CA ASN A 518 19.44 -17.14 6.31
C ASN A 518 18.77 -18.44 6.72
N VAL A 519 19.16 -19.57 6.15
CA VAL A 519 18.64 -20.88 6.54
C VAL A 519 19.74 -21.65 7.25
N VAL A 520 19.34 -22.44 8.24
CA VAL A 520 20.25 -23.38 8.88
C VAL A 520 20.19 -24.66 8.05
N GLU A 521 21.29 -24.97 7.37
CA GLU A 521 21.45 -26.15 6.52
C GLU A 521 22.52 -27.06 7.13
N CYS A 522 22.26 -28.37 7.19
CA CYS A 522 23.29 -29.34 7.57
C CYS A 522 24.23 -29.62 6.39
N GLU A 523 25.53 -29.40 6.56
CA GLU A 523 26.52 -29.66 5.51
C GLU A 523 26.68 -31.16 5.21
N THR A 524 26.40 -32.01 6.19
CA THR A 524 26.55 -33.46 6.05
C THR A 524 25.40 -34.11 5.27
N CYS A 525 24.16 -33.66 5.47
CA CYS A 525 22.99 -34.31 4.87
C CYS A 525 22.03 -33.37 4.10
N GLY A 526 22.35 -32.08 4.00
CA GLY A 526 21.55 -31.06 3.31
C GLY A 526 20.21 -30.74 3.97
N TYR A 527 19.96 -31.19 5.21
CA TYR A 527 18.69 -30.92 5.90
C TYR A 527 18.56 -29.44 6.27
N VAL A 528 17.40 -28.86 6.01
CA VAL A 528 17.01 -27.50 6.41
C VAL A 528 15.80 -27.52 7.35
N ASN A 529 15.72 -26.55 8.27
CA ASN A 529 14.62 -26.45 9.21
C ASN A 529 13.33 -25.92 8.54
N TYR A 530 12.28 -26.75 8.49
CA TYR A 530 10.96 -26.36 8.02
C TYR A 530 10.08 -25.83 9.16
N CYS A 531 9.16 -24.94 8.82
CA CYS A 531 8.13 -24.46 9.74
C CYS A 531 7.14 -25.59 10.03
N SER A 532 6.65 -25.73 11.28
CA SER A 532 5.64 -26.75 11.59
C SER A 532 4.26 -26.39 11.05
N ASN A 533 3.99 -25.09 10.90
CA ASN A 533 2.70 -24.55 10.45
C ASN A 533 2.61 -24.31 8.94
N CYS A 534 3.75 -24.26 8.25
CA CYS A 534 3.87 -23.91 6.83
C CYS A 534 4.88 -24.83 6.16
N ASP A 535 4.66 -25.24 4.92
CA ASP A 535 5.62 -26.06 4.16
C ASP A 535 6.68 -25.16 3.51
N VAL A 536 7.34 -24.36 4.35
CA VAL A 536 8.37 -23.39 3.98
C VAL A 536 9.55 -23.52 4.93
N VAL A 537 10.74 -23.23 4.42
CA VAL A 537 11.97 -23.19 5.23
C VAL A 537 11.92 -21.99 6.17
N MET A 538 12.34 -22.18 7.43
CA MET A 538 12.40 -21.11 8.43
C MET A 538 13.58 -20.17 8.20
N THR A 539 13.38 -18.90 8.55
CA THR A 539 14.38 -17.84 8.42
C THR A 539 15.12 -17.58 9.70
N TYR A 540 16.41 -17.83 9.71
CA TYR A 540 17.31 -17.48 10.77
C TYR A 540 17.62 -15.98 10.78
N HIS A 541 17.34 -15.32 11.90
CA HIS A 541 17.70 -13.92 12.15
C HIS A 541 18.94 -13.90 13.05
N LYS A 542 20.13 -13.71 12.46
CA LYS A 542 21.43 -13.68 13.18
C LYS A 542 21.41 -12.75 14.40
N ALA A 543 20.89 -11.52 14.23
CA ALA A 543 20.86 -10.50 15.29
C ALA A 543 20.02 -10.90 16.53
N ALA A 544 18.97 -11.69 16.33
CA ALA A 544 18.09 -12.16 17.40
C ALA A 544 18.37 -13.61 17.82
N ASN A 545 19.32 -14.28 17.14
CA ASN A 545 19.64 -15.70 17.27
C ASN A 545 18.38 -16.62 17.30
N GLU A 546 17.39 -16.30 16.48
CA GLU A 546 16.12 -17.04 16.38
C GLU A 546 15.81 -17.38 14.92
N MET A 547 15.21 -18.54 14.69
CA MET A 547 14.56 -18.88 13.42
C MET A 547 13.10 -18.43 13.48
N LYS A 548 12.62 -17.77 12.43
CA LYS A 548 11.28 -17.23 12.30
C LYS A 548 10.69 -17.59 10.95
N CYS A 549 9.44 -18.03 10.93
CA CYS A 549 8.68 -18.12 9.68
C CYS A 549 8.09 -16.74 9.35
N HIS A 550 8.40 -16.18 8.18
CA HIS A 550 7.84 -14.89 7.76
C HIS A 550 6.35 -14.93 7.40
N TYR A 551 5.81 -16.12 7.11
CA TYR A 551 4.41 -16.27 6.72
C TYR A 551 3.47 -16.43 7.93
N CYS A 552 3.84 -17.25 8.91
CA CYS A 552 3.01 -17.50 10.10
C CYS A 552 3.50 -16.83 11.37
N GLY A 553 4.71 -16.25 11.36
CA GLY A 553 5.33 -15.64 12.53
C GLY A 553 5.84 -16.63 13.58
N GLN A 554 5.79 -17.95 13.33
CA GLN A 554 6.30 -18.96 14.27
C GLN A 554 7.79 -18.76 14.49
N ARG A 555 8.23 -18.87 15.74
CA ARG A 555 9.63 -18.75 16.16
C ARG A 555 10.15 -20.10 16.66
N ALA A 556 11.43 -20.36 16.44
CA ALA A 556 12.17 -21.51 16.94
C ALA A 556 13.61 -21.11 17.21
N SER A 557 14.29 -21.78 18.14
CA SER A 557 15.72 -21.57 18.38
C SER A 557 16.57 -22.30 17.34
N LYS A 558 17.78 -21.79 17.05
CA LYS A 558 18.75 -22.49 16.19
C LYS A 558 19.10 -23.86 16.83
N PRO A 559 18.97 -24.98 16.10
CA PRO A 559 19.34 -26.29 16.63
C PRO A 559 20.86 -26.39 16.79
N LYS A 560 21.32 -27.09 17.83
CA LYS A 560 22.77 -27.37 18.03
C LYS A 560 23.27 -28.53 17.17
N VAL A 561 22.39 -29.47 16.85
CA VAL A 561 22.66 -30.67 16.03
C VAL A 561 21.58 -30.82 14.96
N CYS A 562 21.93 -31.43 13.83
CA CYS A 562 20.96 -31.71 12.78
C CYS A 562 19.88 -32.67 13.29
N PRO A 563 18.58 -32.35 13.19
CA PRO A 563 17.52 -33.25 13.65
C PRO A 563 17.35 -34.49 12.75
N LYS A 564 17.97 -34.53 11.57
CA LYS A 564 17.91 -35.67 10.63
C LYS A 564 19.09 -36.63 10.73
N CYS A 565 20.32 -36.11 10.83
CA CYS A 565 21.54 -36.94 10.85
C CYS A 565 22.40 -36.76 12.10
N HIS A 566 21.97 -35.93 13.07
CA HIS A 566 22.68 -35.61 14.31
C HIS A 566 24.09 -35.01 14.17
N SER A 567 24.51 -34.63 12.97
CA SER A 567 25.75 -33.89 12.74
C SER A 567 25.72 -32.51 13.40
N GLU A 568 26.85 -32.09 13.96
CA GLU A 568 27.07 -30.73 14.48
C GLU A 568 27.41 -29.73 13.37
N ASN A 569 27.69 -30.21 12.16
CA ASN A 569 28.04 -29.38 10.99
C ASN A 569 26.78 -28.73 10.40
N LEU A 570 26.30 -27.69 11.09
CA LEU A 570 25.22 -26.82 10.66
C LEU A 570 25.80 -25.50 10.16
N ASN A 571 25.58 -25.19 8.89
CA ASN A 571 25.99 -23.95 8.27
C ASN A 571 24.80 -23.01 8.14
N GLU A 572 25.08 -21.72 8.30
CA GLU A 572 24.13 -20.64 8.07
C GLU A 572 24.26 -20.20 6.61
N ARG A 573 23.44 -20.76 5.74
CA ARG A 573 23.39 -20.28 4.35
C ARG A 573 22.42 -19.12 4.25
N GLY A 574 22.96 -17.91 4.30
CA GLY A 574 22.32 -16.74 3.71
C GLY A 574 22.64 -16.68 2.23
N VAL A 575 21.64 -16.85 1.36
CA VAL A 575 21.84 -16.76 -0.09
C VAL A 575 21.15 -15.50 -0.58
N GLY A 576 21.76 -14.32 -0.48
CA GLY A 576 21.06 -13.10 -0.88
C GLY A 576 21.96 -11.87 -0.94
N VAL A 577 21.34 -10.70 -0.90
CA VAL A 577 22.05 -9.41 -0.91
C VAL A 577 23.02 -9.27 0.26
N GLU A 578 22.71 -9.88 1.41
CA GLU A 578 23.63 -9.93 2.56
C GLU A 578 24.93 -10.69 2.25
N GLN A 579 24.86 -11.81 1.54
CA GLN A 579 26.06 -12.54 1.11
C GLN A 579 26.89 -11.71 0.12
N ILE A 580 26.22 -11.09 -0.86
CA ILE A 580 26.88 -10.22 -1.84
C ILE A 580 27.54 -9.03 -1.13
N HIS A 581 26.88 -8.44 -0.13
CA HIS A 581 27.44 -7.38 0.69
C HIS A 581 28.69 -7.84 1.46
N GLU A 582 28.62 -8.95 2.19
CA GLU A 582 29.77 -9.51 2.91
C GLU A 582 30.94 -9.86 1.97
N GLU A 583 30.66 -10.39 0.77
CA GLU A 583 31.68 -10.70 -0.23
C GLU A 583 32.32 -9.43 -0.79
N VAL A 584 31.54 -8.41 -1.13
CA VAL A 584 32.05 -7.12 -1.62
C VAL A 584 32.88 -6.42 -0.53
N SER A 585 32.41 -6.36 0.71
CA SER A 585 33.19 -5.80 1.82
C SER A 585 34.51 -6.52 2.07
N LYS A 586 34.58 -7.85 1.82
CA LYS A 586 35.85 -8.60 1.88
C LYS A 586 36.77 -8.33 0.69
N LEU A 587 36.21 -8.09 -0.49
CA LEU A 587 36.97 -7.78 -1.71
C LEU A 587 37.55 -6.36 -1.68
N PHE A 588 36.86 -5.43 -1.00
CA PHE A 588 37.19 -4.00 -0.93
C PHE A 588 37.21 -3.52 0.54
N PRO A 589 38.17 -3.98 1.37
CA PRO A 589 38.18 -3.69 2.81
C PRO A 589 38.48 -2.21 3.14
N ASP A 590 39.10 -1.48 2.21
CA ASP A 590 39.49 -0.08 2.37
C ASP A 590 38.40 0.91 1.90
N HIS A 591 37.23 0.40 1.50
CA HIS A 591 36.13 1.17 0.90
C HIS A 591 34.82 0.98 1.64
N GLU A 592 33.98 2.01 1.61
CA GLU A 592 32.70 1.98 2.31
C GLU A 592 31.64 1.27 1.45
N VAL A 593 31.10 0.17 1.99
CA VAL A 593 30.12 -0.68 1.30
C VAL A 593 28.82 -0.69 2.09
N ASP A 594 27.77 -0.10 1.53
CA ASP A 594 26.45 -0.04 2.17
C ASP A 594 25.44 -0.99 1.52
N ARG A 595 24.43 -1.37 2.31
CA ARG A 595 23.37 -2.31 1.89
C ARG A 595 22.00 -1.64 1.80
N MET A 596 21.37 -1.74 0.64
CA MET A 596 20.03 -1.21 0.37
C MET A 596 19.01 -2.31 0.06
N ASP A 597 18.27 -2.74 1.09
CA ASP A 597 17.14 -3.66 0.98
C ASP A 597 16.01 -3.33 1.97
N VAL A 598 14.87 -4.03 1.86
CA VAL A 598 13.68 -3.75 2.69
C VAL A 598 13.99 -3.95 4.17
N ASP A 599 14.88 -4.88 4.51
CA ASP A 599 15.19 -5.23 5.90
C ASP A 599 16.15 -4.23 6.55
N SER A 600 17.13 -3.71 5.82
CA SER A 600 17.99 -2.62 6.28
C SER A 600 17.23 -1.31 6.43
N MET A 601 16.20 -1.08 5.59
CA MET A 601 15.42 0.15 5.54
C MET A 601 14.19 0.19 6.48
N ARG A 602 14.03 -0.77 7.40
CA ARG A 602 12.87 -0.79 8.34
C ARG A 602 12.91 0.29 9.42
N LYS A 603 14.10 0.79 9.78
CA LYS A 603 14.24 1.82 10.83
C LYS A 603 13.76 3.18 10.31
N LYS A 604 13.10 3.96 11.18
CA LYS A 604 12.67 5.33 10.86
C LYS A 604 13.90 6.14 10.43
N PHE A 605 13.81 6.83 9.28
CA PHE A 605 14.88 7.64 8.66
C PHE A 605 16.11 6.88 8.13
N ALA A 606 16.14 5.54 8.12
CA ALA A 606 17.30 4.81 7.57
C ALA A 606 17.53 5.08 6.07
N TYR A 607 16.45 5.25 5.33
CA TYR A 607 16.49 5.56 3.90
C TYR A 607 17.09 6.94 3.63
N GLU A 608 16.67 7.96 4.37
CA GLU A 608 17.14 9.35 4.23
C GLU A 608 18.64 9.45 4.54
N LYS A 609 19.08 8.82 5.64
CA LYS A 609 20.49 8.79 6.01
C LYS A 609 21.38 8.12 4.99
N LEU A 610 20.96 6.98 4.43
CA LEU A 610 21.75 6.31 3.40
C LEU A 610 21.79 7.13 2.11
N TYR A 611 20.69 7.80 1.77
CA TYR A 611 20.65 8.68 0.61
C TYR A 611 21.65 9.83 0.74
N GLU A 612 21.62 10.55 1.87
CA GLU A 612 22.57 11.63 2.19
C GLU A 612 24.02 11.10 2.12
N LYS A 613 24.28 9.93 2.70
CA LYS A 613 25.60 9.28 2.66
C LYS A 613 26.11 9.00 1.23
N ILE A 614 25.22 8.57 0.34
CA ILE A 614 25.58 8.31 -1.06
C ILE A 614 25.80 9.64 -1.80
N GLU A 615 24.96 10.66 -1.57
CA GLU A 615 25.08 11.99 -2.18
C GLU A 615 26.36 12.71 -1.75
N ASP A 616 26.70 12.62 -0.47
CA ASP A 616 27.92 13.17 0.14
C ASP A 616 29.19 12.37 -0.21
N ARG A 617 29.05 11.28 -0.99
CA ARG A 617 30.13 10.38 -1.41
C ARG A 617 30.87 9.68 -0.27
N GLU A 618 30.19 9.49 0.86
CA GLU A 618 30.71 8.67 1.96
C GLU A 618 30.59 7.17 1.64
N THR A 619 29.69 6.78 0.73
CA THR A 619 29.54 5.40 0.24
C THR A 619 30.22 5.22 -1.11
N ASP A 620 31.12 4.25 -1.24
CA ASP A 620 31.79 3.91 -2.52
C ASP A 620 30.97 2.89 -3.33
N ILE A 621 30.44 1.86 -2.63
CA ILE A 621 29.72 0.75 -3.25
C ILE A 621 28.37 0.55 -2.57
N VAL A 622 27.30 0.56 -3.37
CA VAL A 622 25.94 0.27 -2.89
C VAL A 622 25.50 -1.11 -3.37
N VAL A 623 25.29 -2.02 -2.43
CA VAL A 623 24.79 -3.38 -2.71
C VAL A 623 23.30 -3.44 -2.42
N GLY A 624 22.46 -3.84 -3.37
CA GLY A 624 21.03 -3.88 -3.10
C GLY A 624 20.14 -4.59 -4.12
N THR A 625 18.86 -4.59 -3.77
CA THR A 625 17.78 -5.22 -4.54
C THR A 625 17.11 -4.21 -5.48
N GLN A 626 15.93 -4.56 -6.00
CA GLN A 626 15.01 -3.66 -6.72
C GLN A 626 14.79 -2.30 -6.03
N MET A 627 15.03 -2.15 -4.72
CA MET A 627 14.94 -0.83 -4.08
C MET A 627 15.89 0.21 -4.67
N ILE A 628 17.06 -0.18 -5.17
CA ILE A 628 18.02 0.74 -5.80
C ILE A 628 17.44 1.35 -7.10
N SER A 629 16.53 0.65 -7.78
CA SER A 629 16.01 1.11 -9.06
C SER A 629 14.97 2.23 -8.93
N LYS A 630 14.35 2.36 -7.75
CA LYS A 630 13.18 3.22 -7.53
C LYS A 630 13.58 4.59 -6.99
N GLY A 631 13.21 5.65 -7.70
CA GLY A 631 13.04 6.98 -7.09
C GLY A 631 14.29 7.71 -6.57
N LEU A 632 15.49 7.16 -6.81
CA LEU A 632 16.75 7.69 -6.30
C LEU A 632 17.56 8.30 -7.42
N ASP A 633 17.96 9.56 -7.25
CA ASP A 633 18.88 10.23 -8.14
C ASP A 633 20.28 10.21 -7.54
N PHE A 634 21.27 9.73 -8.28
CA PHE A 634 22.66 9.66 -7.81
C PHE A 634 23.56 10.12 -8.95
N ASP A 635 24.28 11.21 -8.73
CA ASP A 635 25.00 11.91 -9.80
C ASP A 635 26.33 11.24 -10.17
N HIS A 636 26.93 10.47 -9.25
CA HIS A 636 28.30 9.97 -9.36
C HIS A 636 28.42 8.46 -9.55
N ILE A 637 27.33 7.81 -9.96
CA ILE A 637 27.34 6.38 -10.26
C ILE A 637 27.79 6.18 -11.70
N GLU A 638 28.93 5.51 -11.89
CA GLU A 638 29.47 5.21 -13.22
C GLU A 638 29.37 3.74 -13.60
N LEU A 639 29.25 2.84 -12.62
CA LEU A 639 29.18 1.41 -12.85
C LEU A 639 27.96 0.77 -12.20
N VAL A 640 27.26 -0.07 -12.97
CA VAL A 640 26.26 -1.03 -12.48
C VAL A 640 26.77 -2.43 -12.73
N ALA A 641 27.01 -3.17 -11.65
CA ALA A 641 27.48 -4.55 -11.66
C ALA A 641 26.34 -5.52 -11.28
N ILE A 642 26.09 -6.52 -12.12
CA ILE A 642 25.09 -7.57 -11.89
C ILE A 642 25.80 -8.93 -11.82
N PRO A 643 26.26 -9.38 -10.65
CA PRO A 643 27.09 -10.58 -10.52
C PRO A 643 26.35 -11.89 -10.85
N LYS A 644 25.02 -11.94 -10.72
CA LYS A 644 24.23 -13.16 -10.97
C LYS A 644 22.93 -12.85 -11.70
N ALA A 645 23.03 -12.48 -12.97
CA ALA A 645 21.86 -12.09 -13.76
C ALA A 645 20.86 -13.24 -13.97
N ASP A 646 21.31 -14.50 -14.01
CA ASP A 646 20.42 -15.66 -14.23
C ASP A 646 19.33 -15.81 -13.17
N SER A 647 19.62 -15.36 -11.94
CA SER A 647 18.64 -15.38 -10.83
C SER A 647 17.37 -14.57 -11.13
N LEU A 648 17.44 -13.61 -12.05
CA LEU A 648 16.31 -12.81 -12.53
C LEU A 648 15.33 -13.63 -13.37
N LEU A 649 15.83 -14.64 -14.09
CA LEU A 649 15.07 -15.43 -15.05
C LEU A 649 14.48 -16.71 -14.43
N TYR A 650 15.14 -17.27 -13.40
CA TYR A 650 14.73 -18.53 -12.75
C TYR A 650 13.60 -18.37 -11.73
N VAL A 651 12.62 -17.53 -12.05
CA VAL A 651 11.38 -17.35 -11.27
C VAL A 651 10.25 -18.06 -12.01
N GLN A 652 9.41 -18.81 -11.30
CA GLN A 652 8.25 -19.53 -11.86
C GLN A 652 7.11 -18.56 -12.20
N ASP A 653 7.36 -17.66 -13.14
CA ASP A 653 6.43 -16.63 -13.59
C ASP A 653 6.76 -16.26 -15.04
N PHE A 654 5.76 -16.26 -15.90
CA PHE A 654 5.93 -15.93 -17.32
C PHE A 654 6.40 -14.48 -17.55
N ARG A 655 6.32 -13.61 -16.53
CA ARG A 655 6.84 -12.23 -16.57
C ARG A 655 8.29 -12.11 -16.11
N ALA A 656 9.01 -13.21 -15.85
CA ALA A 656 10.40 -13.16 -15.40
C ALA A 656 11.31 -12.37 -16.35
N GLU A 657 11.24 -12.64 -17.66
CA GLU A 657 12.02 -11.91 -18.67
C GLU A 657 11.70 -10.42 -18.73
N GLU A 658 10.41 -10.05 -18.66
CA GLU A 658 9.97 -8.66 -18.62
C GLU A 658 10.53 -7.94 -17.38
N ARG A 659 10.42 -8.56 -16.21
CA ARG A 659 10.91 -7.97 -14.95
C ARG A 659 12.43 -7.87 -14.93
N ALA A 660 13.14 -8.83 -15.51
CA ALA A 660 14.59 -8.78 -15.66
C ALA A 660 14.99 -7.56 -16.52
N TYR A 661 14.33 -7.38 -17.66
CA TYR A 661 14.53 -6.21 -18.52
C TYR A 661 14.24 -4.90 -17.78
N GLN A 662 13.06 -4.76 -17.18
CA GLN A 662 12.65 -3.56 -16.44
C GLN A 662 13.66 -3.19 -15.36
N LEU A 663 14.05 -4.15 -14.52
CA LEU A 663 14.99 -3.93 -13.43
C LEU A 663 16.38 -3.55 -13.95
N ILE A 664 16.91 -4.28 -14.92
CA ILE A 664 18.25 -4.00 -15.47
C ILE A 664 18.26 -2.61 -16.10
N THR A 665 17.29 -2.29 -16.95
CA THR A 665 17.23 -0.99 -17.64
C THR A 665 17.03 0.18 -16.68
N GLN A 666 16.22 0.04 -15.63
CA GLN A 666 16.06 1.10 -14.62
C GLN A 666 17.34 1.37 -13.84
N VAL A 667 18.02 0.32 -13.37
CA VAL A 667 19.26 0.48 -12.62
C VAL A 667 20.38 1.01 -13.53
N SER A 668 20.45 0.51 -14.77
CA SER A 668 21.35 1.02 -15.80
C SER A 668 21.12 2.50 -16.09
N GLY A 669 19.88 2.96 -15.98
CA GLY A 669 19.49 4.36 -16.09
C GLY A 669 20.19 5.31 -15.11
N ARG A 670 20.72 4.78 -14.01
CA ARG A 670 21.48 5.53 -13.00
C ARG A 670 22.96 5.69 -13.35
N ALA A 671 23.51 4.81 -14.19
CA ALA A 671 24.92 4.86 -14.56
C ALA A 671 25.20 5.99 -15.56
N GLY A 672 26.25 6.77 -15.26
CA GLY A 672 26.78 7.82 -16.12
C GLY A 672 25.80 8.95 -16.40
N ARG A 673 24.92 9.25 -15.45
CA ARG A 673 23.86 10.26 -15.64
C ARG A 673 24.41 11.67 -15.84
N VAL A 674 25.49 12.03 -15.15
CA VAL A 674 26.16 13.33 -15.28
C VAL A 674 27.35 13.26 -16.24
N SER A 675 28.17 12.21 -16.14
CA SER A 675 29.41 12.09 -16.92
C SER A 675 29.22 11.58 -18.35
N GLY A 676 28.10 10.90 -18.64
CA GLY A 676 27.85 10.25 -19.93
C GLY A 676 28.71 9.02 -20.23
N LYS A 677 29.51 8.54 -19.27
CA LYS A 677 30.42 7.39 -19.40
C LYS A 677 29.99 6.18 -18.59
N GLY A 678 28.68 5.99 -18.43
CA GLY A 678 28.15 4.89 -17.61
C GLY A 678 28.40 3.52 -18.23
N LYS A 679 28.72 2.52 -17.40
CA LYS A 679 28.92 1.13 -17.82
C LYS A 679 28.03 0.18 -17.02
N VAL A 680 27.53 -0.87 -17.69
CA VAL A 680 26.69 -1.91 -17.10
C VAL A 680 27.29 -3.27 -17.40
N LEU A 681 27.69 -3.98 -16.36
CA LEU A 681 28.29 -5.31 -16.45
C LEU A 681 27.29 -6.37 -16.01
N ILE A 682 26.87 -7.23 -16.94
CA ILE A 682 25.91 -8.31 -16.70
C ILE A 682 26.66 -9.64 -16.70
N GLN A 683 26.86 -10.21 -15.53
CA GLN A 683 27.51 -11.52 -15.36
C GLN A 683 26.45 -12.63 -15.35
N THR A 684 26.57 -13.59 -16.27
CA THR A 684 25.62 -14.69 -16.46
C THR A 684 26.32 -15.99 -16.85
N PHE A 685 25.72 -17.13 -16.51
CA PHE A 685 26.13 -18.44 -17.00
C PHE A 685 25.76 -18.69 -18.47
N ASN A 686 24.81 -17.92 -19.01
CA ASN A 686 24.32 -18.06 -20.39
C ASN A 686 24.27 -16.69 -21.09
N PRO A 687 25.42 -16.15 -21.55
CA PRO A 687 25.48 -14.89 -22.28
C PRO A 687 24.64 -14.88 -23.57
N ASP A 688 24.43 -16.03 -24.21
CA ASP A 688 23.67 -16.16 -25.46
C ASP A 688 22.15 -16.12 -25.25
N HIS A 689 21.68 -16.05 -24.00
CA HIS A 689 20.25 -15.93 -23.71
C HIS A 689 19.65 -14.68 -24.39
N SER A 690 18.53 -14.87 -25.11
CA SER A 690 17.95 -13.84 -25.99
C SER A 690 17.67 -12.52 -25.29
N VAL A 691 17.17 -12.56 -24.04
CA VAL A 691 16.91 -11.36 -23.23
C VAL A 691 18.18 -10.54 -22.98
N PHE A 692 19.31 -11.16 -22.60
CA PHE A 692 20.55 -10.41 -22.32
C PHE A 692 21.17 -9.81 -23.59
N GLN A 693 21.10 -10.54 -24.70
CA GLN A 693 21.51 -10.02 -26.01
C GLN A 693 20.65 -8.82 -26.45
N LEU A 694 19.34 -8.89 -26.25
CA LEU A 694 18.43 -7.79 -26.56
C LEU A 694 18.62 -6.57 -25.66
N ILE A 695 18.94 -6.78 -24.37
CA ILE A 695 19.33 -5.71 -23.45
C ILE A 695 20.61 -5.02 -23.94
N LYS A 696 21.63 -5.81 -24.33
CA LYS A 696 22.88 -5.27 -24.87
C LYS A 696 22.67 -4.42 -26.13
N MET A 697 21.72 -4.79 -26.99
CA MET A 697 21.35 -4.00 -28.18
C MET A 697 20.63 -2.68 -27.85
N ASN A 698 20.17 -2.51 -26.61
CA ASN A 698 19.51 -1.31 -26.10
C ASN A 698 18.34 -0.80 -26.97
N SER A 699 17.52 -1.73 -27.51
CA SER A 699 16.40 -1.40 -28.40
C SER A 699 15.06 -1.83 -27.81
N PRO A 700 14.27 -0.89 -27.21
CA PRO A 700 12.98 -1.19 -26.61
C PRO A 700 12.03 -1.91 -27.59
N ALA A 701 11.95 -1.44 -28.84
CA ALA A 701 11.07 -2.03 -29.84
C ALA A 701 11.36 -3.52 -30.10
N LYS A 702 12.63 -3.92 -30.14
CA LYS A 702 13.03 -5.31 -30.37
C LYS A 702 12.67 -6.21 -29.19
N ILE A 703 12.90 -5.76 -27.95
CA ILE A 703 12.61 -6.57 -26.77
C ILE A 703 11.10 -6.73 -26.54
N TYR A 704 10.30 -5.67 -26.71
CA TYR A 704 8.84 -5.80 -26.63
C TYR A 704 8.30 -6.73 -27.73
N LYS A 705 8.84 -6.66 -28.95
CA LYS A 705 8.45 -7.57 -30.03
C LYS A 705 8.78 -9.03 -29.69
N TYR A 706 9.97 -9.29 -29.14
CA TYR A 706 10.37 -10.63 -28.68
C TYR A 706 9.39 -11.15 -27.61
N ILE A 707 9.19 -10.39 -26.53
CA ILE A 707 8.32 -10.81 -25.41
C ILE A 707 6.88 -11.02 -25.90
N LEU A 708 6.35 -10.12 -26.73
CA LEU A 708 5.00 -10.26 -27.29
C LEU A 708 4.87 -11.50 -28.16
N THR A 709 5.89 -11.83 -28.95
CA THR A 709 5.90 -13.03 -29.80
C THR A 709 5.85 -14.29 -28.94
N GLU A 710 6.66 -14.37 -27.89
CA GLU A 710 6.67 -15.50 -26.97
C GLU A 710 5.35 -15.62 -26.21
N ARG A 711 4.81 -14.51 -25.68
CA ARG A 711 3.51 -14.53 -24.99
C ARG A 711 2.35 -14.91 -25.91
N GLN A 712 2.42 -14.56 -27.20
CA GLN A 712 1.42 -14.98 -28.17
C GLN A 712 1.47 -16.49 -28.40
N LYS A 713 2.67 -17.07 -28.59
CA LYS A 713 2.88 -18.51 -28.78
C LYS A 713 2.37 -19.34 -27.60
N PHE A 714 2.63 -18.89 -26.37
CA PHE A 714 2.26 -19.62 -25.14
C PHE A 714 0.94 -19.18 -24.50
N HIS A 715 0.16 -18.36 -25.22
CA HIS A 715 -1.15 -17.88 -24.79
C HIS A 715 -1.14 -17.18 -23.42
N TYR A 716 -0.24 -16.21 -23.24
CA TYR A 716 -0.13 -15.36 -22.05
C TYR A 716 -0.64 -13.92 -22.32
N PRO A 717 -0.97 -13.14 -21.27
CA PRO A 717 -1.33 -11.73 -21.38
C PRO A 717 -0.27 -10.92 -22.14
N PRO A 718 -0.65 -10.05 -23.08
CA PRO A 718 -1.97 -9.41 -23.22
C PRO A 718 -2.95 -10.12 -24.16
N PHE A 719 -2.63 -11.31 -24.67
CA PHE A 719 -3.46 -12.05 -25.64
C PHE A 719 -4.55 -12.89 -24.98
N THR A 720 -4.32 -13.30 -23.74
CA THR A 720 -5.28 -13.99 -22.88
C THR A 720 -5.53 -13.20 -21.60
N LYS A 721 -6.59 -13.57 -20.89
CA LYS A 721 -6.91 -13.15 -19.53
C LYS A 721 -6.67 -14.33 -18.59
N LEU A 722 -6.05 -14.05 -17.45
CA LEU A 722 -5.73 -15.08 -16.46
C LEU A 722 -6.62 -14.93 -15.24
N ILE A 723 -7.15 -16.06 -14.76
CA ILE A 723 -7.84 -16.12 -13.47
C ILE A 723 -7.22 -17.25 -12.67
N MET A 724 -6.70 -16.96 -11.48
CA MET A 724 -6.27 -17.98 -10.52
C MET A 724 -7.34 -18.13 -9.45
N ILE A 725 -7.71 -19.37 -9.15
CA ILE A 725 -8.60 -19.69 -8.04
C ILE A 725 -7.83 -20.53 -7.04
N GLU A 726 -7.63 -20.00 -5.84
CA GLU A 726 -6.99 -20.70 -4.73
C GLU A 726 -8.03 -21.21 -3.74
N LEU A 727 -7.94 -22.49 -3.37
CA LEU A 727 -8.76 -23.13 -2.35
C LEU A 727 -7.89 -23.48 -1.15
N LYS A 728 -8.30 -23.00 0.03
CA LYS A 728 -7.53 -23.11 1.28
C LYS A 728 -8.36 -23.76 2.37
N HIS A 729 -7.80 -24.76 3.06
CA HIS A 729 -8.47 -25.40 4.19
C HIS A 729 -7.48 -26.05 5.16
N ARG A 730 -7.87 -26.20 6.44
CA ARG A 730 -7.01 -26.85 7.47
C ARG A 730 -6.78 -28.34 7.25
N ARG A 731 -7.69 -28.98 6.52
CA ARG A 731 -7.62 -30.41 6.16
C ARG A 731 -7.28 -30.57 4.68
N GLU A 732 -6.16 -31.24 4.38
CA GLU A 732 -5.65 -31.45 3.02
C GLU A 732 -6.62 -32.29 2.17
N ASP A 733 -7.15 -33.38 2.71
CA ASP A 733 -8.10 -34.27 2.03
C ASP A 733 -9.34 -33.52 1.54
N LYS A 734 -9.87 -32.64 2.39
CA LYS A 734 -11.02 -31.80 2.06
C LYS A 734 -10.68 -30.75 1.00
N ALA A 735 -9.52 -30.09 1.12
CA ALA A 735 -9.06 -29.10 0.14
C ALA A 735 -8.86 -29.72 -1.25
N ASN A 736 -8.23 -30.90 -1.30
CA ASN A 736 -7.99 -31.63 -2.54
C ASN A 736 -9.30 -32.09 -3.19
N ARG A 737 -10.21 -32.71 -2.42
CA ARG A 737 -11.53 -33.11 -2.98
C ARG A 737 -12.31 -31.91 -3.49
N ALA A 738 -12.28 -30.80 -2.76
CA ALA A 738 -12.92 -29.55 -3.18
C ALA A 738 -12.31 -28.98 -4.47
N SER A 739 -10.98 -28.97 -4.59
CA SER A 739 -10.30 -28.46 -5.79
C SER A 739 -10.56 -29.34 -7.01
N GLN A 740 -10.54 -30.67 -6.86
CA GLN A 740 -10.92 -31.63 -7.89
C GLN A 740 -12.37 -31.43 -8.34
N PHE A 741 -13.29 -31.27 -7.38
CA PHE A 741 -14.69 -31.01 -7.67
C PHE A 741 -14.87 -29.69 -8.44
N LEU A 742 -14.27 -28.58 -7.98
CA LEU A 742 -14.32 -27.31 -8.70
C LEU A 742 -13.71 -27.41 -10.10
N GLY A 743 -12.59 -28.11 -10.25
CA GLY A 743 -11.96 -28.37 -11.54
C GLY A 743 -12.88 -29.13 -12.50
N SER A 744 -13.64 -30.11 -12.00
CA SER A 744 -14.62 -30.84 -12.81
C SER A 744 -15.79 -29.94 -13.27
N ILE A 745 -16.29 -29.06 -12.40
CA ILE A 745 -17.33 -28.08 -12.74
C ILE A 745 -16.78 -27.09 -13.78
N LEU A 746 -15.56 -26.58 -13.60
CA LEU A 746 -14.97 -25.65 -14.55
C LEU A 746 -14.84 -26.27 -15.95
N ARG A 747 -14.41 -27.54 -16.05
CA ARG A 747 -14.34 -28.28 -17.32
C ARG A 747 -15.70 -28.59 -17.95
N LYS A 748 -16.79 -28.60 -17.16
CA LYS A 748 -18.16 -28.72 -17.68
C LYS A 748 -18.60 -27.45 -18.43
N TYR A 749 -18.20 -26.26 -17.95
CA TYR A 749 -18.62 -24.98 -18.54
C TYR A 749 -17.60 -24.35 -19.51
N LEU A 750 -16.32 -24.64 -19.33
CA LEU A 750 -15.21 -24.08 -20.10
C LEU A 750 -14.54 -25.16 -20.97
N PRO A 751 -13.96 -24.78 -22.13
CA PRO A 751 -13.09 -25.67 -22.90
C PRO A 751 -11.94 -26.23 -22.04
N GLU A 752 -11.55 -27.47 -22.30
CA GLU A 752 -10.54 -28.17 -21.51
C GLU A 752 -9.19 -27.44 -21.51
N ASP A 753 -8.76 -26.92 -22.67
CA ASP A 753 -7.52 -26.15 -22.82
C ASP A 753 -7.45 -24.87 -21.99
N CYS A 754 -8.60 -24.36 -21.53
CA CYS A 754 -8.68 -23.16 -20.70
C CYS A 754 -8.42 -23.45 -19.22
N VAL A 755 -8.47 -24.71 -18.75
CA VAL A 755 -8.44 -25.08 -17.34
C VAL A 755 -7.17 -25.87 -16.99
N LEU A 756 -6.26 -25.23 -16.26
CA LEU A 756 -5.00 -25.83 -15.81
C LEU A 756 -5.07 -26.14 -14.30
N GLY A 757 -4.61 -27.33 -13.91
CA GLY A 757 -4.79 -27.86 -12.55
C GLY A 757 -6.11 -28.65 -12.42
N PRO A 758 -6.62 -28.88 -11.20
CA PRO A 758 -6.12 -28.42 -9.91
C PRO A 758 -4.79 -29.07 -9.52
N GLU A 759 -3.90 -28.27 -8.94
CA GLU A 759 -2.61 -28.71 -8.39
C GLU A 759 -2.36 -28.08 -7.02
N LYS A 760 -1.34 -28.55 -6.31
CA LYS A 760 -0.89 -27.88 -5.08
C LYS A 760 -0.31 -26.51 -5.44
N ALA A 761 -0.63 -25.49 -4.65
CA ALA A 761 0.01 -24.19 -4.82
C ALA A 761 1.52 -24.30 -4.63
N GLN A 762 2.28 -23.31 -5.14
CA GLN A 762 3.75 -23.27 -5.01
C GLN A 762 4.20 -23.46 -3.55
N ILE A 763 3.43 -22.90 -2.61
CA ILE A 763 3.53 -23.21 -1.18
C ILE A 763 2.31 -24.05 -0.80
N ALA A 764 2.52 -25.37 -0.67
CA ALA A 764 1.43 -26.32 -0.44
C ALA A 764 0.66 -26.09 0.88
N ARG A 765 1.31 -25.53 1.90
CA ARG A 765 0.70 -25.24 3.20
C ARG A 765 1.20 -23.92 3.78
N LEU A 766 0.27 -23.05 4.19
CA LEU A 766 0.55 -21.75 4.81
C LEU A 766 -0.38 -21.52 5.99
N ASN A 767 0.15 -21.13 7.15
CA ASN A 767 -0.63 -20.82 8.36
C ASN A 767 -1.63 -21.93 8.73
N ASN A 768 -1.18 -23.20 8.65
CA ASN A 768 -2.00 -24.41 8.83
C ASN A 768 -3.15 -24.59 7.83
N LEU A 769 -3.09 -23.92 6.67
CA LEU A 769 -4.03 -24.10 5.56
C LEU A 769 -3.31 -24.74 4.38
N TYR A 770 -3.77 -25.92 3.98
CA TYR A 770 -3.38 -26.55 2.72
C TYR A 770 -4.01 -25.79 1.56
N GLN A 771 -3.23 -25.57 0.51
CA GLN A 771 -3.61 -24.70 -0.61
C GLN A 771 -3.50 -25.45 -1.94
N PHE A 772 -4.60 -25.39 -2.69
CA PHE A 772 -4.68 -25.90 -4.06
C PHE A 772 -5.06 -24.75 -4.98
N GLN A 773 -4.57 -24.78 -6.21
CA GLN A 773 -4.81 -23.73 -7.20
C GLN A 773 -5.33 -24.30 -8.52
N ILE A 774 -6.15 -23.51 -9.21
CA ILE A 774 -6.61 -23.76 -10.57
C ILE A 774 -6.35 -22.48 -11.36
N MET A 775 -5.62 -22.60 -12.47
CA MET A 775 -5.33 -21.47 -13.36
C MET A 775 -6.18 -21.56 -14.61
N LEU A 776 -6.89 -20.48 -14.92
CA LEU A 776 -7.70 -20.34 -16.11
C LEU A 776 -7.00 -19.45 -17.13
N LYS A 777 -6.83 -19.95 -18.36
CA LYS A 777 -6.33 -19.20 -19.51
C LYS A 777 -7.48 -18.92 -20.47
N LEU A 778 -8.04 -17.71 -20.39
CA LEU A 778 -9.22 -17.33 -21.16
C LEU A 778 -8.82 -16.48 -22.39
N PRO A 779 -9.22 -16.85 -23.62
CA PRO A 779 -8.95 -16.03 -24.80
C PRO A 779 -9.59 -14.64 -24.72
N LYS A 780 -8.84 -13.60 -25.10
CA LYS A 780 -9.33 -12.20 -25.10
C LYS A 780 -10.17 -11.93 -26.36
N GLY A 781 -11.35 -11.30 -26.20
CA GLY A 781 -12.23 -10.93 -27.33
C GLY A 781 -13.71 -10.83 -26.93
N LYS A 782 -14.62 -10.76 -27.92
CA LYS A 782 -16.08 -10.63 -27.70
C LYS A 782 -16.69 -11.76 -26.84
N LYS A 783 -16.03 -12.93 -26.78
CA LYS A 783 -16.45 -14.08 -25.97
C LYS A 783 -15.98 -14.05 -24.51
N TYR A 784 -15.14 -13.08 -24.11
CA TYR A 784 -14.60 -13.04 -22.73
C TYR A 784 -15.71 -12.89 -21.68
N GLU A 785 -16.68 -12.01 -21.92
CA GLU A 785 -17.84 -11.85 -21.01
C GLU A 785 -18.63 -13.14 -20.85
N GLU A 786 -18.71 -13.95 -21.91
CA GLU A 786 -19.35 -15.27 -21.86
C GLU A 786 -18.56 -16.27 -21.01
N TYR A 787 -17.23 -16.32 -21.19
CA TYR A 787 -16.35 -17.14 -20.34
C TYR A 787 -16.43 -16.73 -18.88
N LYS A 788 -16.46 -15.43 -18.59
CA LYS A 788 -16.60 -14.91 -17.23
C LYS A 788 -17.95 -15.31 -16.61
N LYS A 789 -19.05 -15.22 -17.35
CA LYS A 789 -20.37 -15.72 -16.91
C LYS A 789 -20.34 -17.23 -16.61
N ARG A 790 -19.65 -18.02 -17.43
CA ARG A 790 -19.43 -19.47 -17.22
C ARG A 790 -18.61 -19.76 -15.96
N VAL A 791 -17.56 -18.96 -15.68
CA VAL A 791 -16.77 -19.05 -14.43
C VAL A 791 -17.65 -18.72 -13.23
N LEU A 792 -18.44 -17.65 -13.29
CA LEU A 792 -19.37 -17.27 -12.22
C LEU A 792 -20.43 -18.37 -11.96
N ALA A 793 -20.98 -18.96 -13.02
CA ALA A 793 -21.89 -20.10 -12.91
C ALA A 793 -21.22 -21.31 -12.23
N SER A 794 -19.96 -21.59 -12.60
CA SER A 794 -19.17 -22.67 -11.98
C SER A 794 -18.94 -22.43 -10.49
N LEU A 795 -18.61 -21.18 -10.10
CA LEU A 795 -18.43 -20.80 -8.70
C LEU A 795 -19.73 -20.86 -7.91
N LYS A 796 -20.87 -20.55 -8.54
CA LYS A 796 -22.19 -20.65 -7.92
C LYS A 796 -22.59 -22.11 -7.67
N GLU A 797 -22.44 -22.99 -8.66
CA GLU A 797 -22.70 -24.44 -8.52
C GLU A 797 -21.80 -25.05 -7.43
N PHE A 798 -20.54 -24.59 -7.33
CA PHE A 798 -19.67 -25.00 -6.22
C PHE A 798 -20.18 -24.53 -4.85
N ASP A 799 -20.68 -23.29 -4.76
CA ASP A 799 -21.19 -22.70 -3.51
C ASP A 799 -22.51 -23.34 -3.04
N GLU A 800 -23.23 -24.07 -3.89
CA GLU A 800 -24.43 -24.84 -3.51
C GLU A 800 -24.09 -26.07 -2.66
N ILE A 801 -22.86 -26.58 -2.76
CA ILE A 801 -22.43 -27.75 -1.98
C ILE A 801 -22.02 -27.34 -0.56
N THR A 802 -22.95 -27.58 0.37
CA THR A 802 -22.79 -27.27 1.81
C THR A 802 -21.52 -27.88 2.42
N ALA A 803 -21.10 -29.07 1.96
CA ALA A 803 -19.88 -29.73 2.43
C ALA A 803 -18.62 -28.86 2.22
N TYR A 804 -18.61 -27.95 1.24
CA TYR A 804 -17.47 -27.11 0.90
C TYR A 804 -17.57 -25.66 1.39
N HIS A 805 -18.61 -25.27 2.13
CA HIS A 805 -18.76 -23.91 2.67
C HIS A 805 -17.61 -23.49 3.60
N SER A 806 -16.92 -24.44 4.23
CA SER A 806 -15.76 -24.14 5.08
C SER A 806 -14.46 -23.90 4.31
N ILE A 807 -14.43 -24.13 3.00
CA ILE A 807 -13.27 -23.90 2.14
C ILE A 807 -13.15 -22.39 1.90
N ARG A 808 -11.99 -21.81 2.25
CA ARG A 808 -11.69 -20.44 1.86
C ARG A 808 -11.30 -20.41 0.40
N LYS A 809 -11.93 -19.53 -0.38
CA LYS A 809 -11.65 -19.34 -1.80
C LYS A 809 -11.14 -17.92 -2.01
N ASP A 810 -9.97 -17.80 -2.62
CA ASP A 810 -9.44 -16.52 -3.07
C ASP A 810 -9.37 -16.55 -4.61
N VAL A 811 -9.83 -15.49 -5.28
CA VAL A 811 -9.85 -15.39 -6.75
C VAL A 811 -8.98 -14.20 -7.16
N PHE A 812 -8.03 -14.45 -8.06
CA PHE A 812 -7.11 -13.43 -8.58
C PHE A 812 -7.34 -13.29 -10.08
N VAL A 813 -7.78 -12.11 -10.52
CA VAL A 813 -8.01 -11.79 -11.93
C VAL A 813 -6.86 -10.92 -12.44
N ASP A 814 -6.28 -11.29 -13.59
CA ASP A 814 -5.14 -10.59 -14.22
C ASP A 814 -3.94 -10.37 -13.29
N PHE A 815 -3.60 -11.40 -12.52
CA PHE A 815 -2.56 -11.43 -11.50
C PHE A 815 -1.12 -11.42 -12.03
#